data_AF-A0A654EB31-F1
#
_entry.id   AF-A0A654EB31-F1
#
_cell.length_a   1.000
_cell.length_b   1.000
_cell.length_c   1.000
_cell.angle_alpha   90.00
_cell.angle_beta   90.00
_cell.angle_gamma   90.00
#
_symmetry.space_group_name_H-M   'P 1'
#
loop_
_entity.id
_entity.type
_entity.pdbx_description
1 polymer ?
#
loop_
_entity_poly.entity_id
_entity_poly.type
_entity_poly.pdbx_seq_one_letter_code
_entity_poly.pdbx_strand_id
1 'polypeptide(L)'
;MKTKTSIFQFIVASVLTLLINDSSAATPPPPISNSSTSCNKTCGGISIPFPFGIGGKDCYLNGWYEVICNTTTSDSNTTVPLLSMINREVVNISLPDSNEPYGLVQIKGPVTSLGCSSNTSEGPQNSLPVLNVTGKGSPYFLTDENRLVAVGCGIKALMTDTESEILGCESSCEHRKSGEEVTNLICTGYRCCQARLPVGRPQAITVNIENSSGGEETCKVAFLTDKRYSPSNVTEPEQFHNNGYVVLELGWYFATSNSRFKSLLGCTNMSRKGSGFSDDNCSCEYDYFSGMSYRNCYCDYGYTGNPYLRGGCVDTDSCEGNHNCGEDAHCVNMPGPMSMCRPNPKITKPTKPPVLQGILIGLSGLVFFVGLFWLFKLIKKRRNINRSKKFFKRNGGLLLKQQLTTKDGNVEMSKIFSSKELRKATDNFSIDRVLGQGGQGTVYKGMLVDGSIVAVKRSKVVDEDKMEEFINEIVLLSQINHRNIVKLLGCCLETEVPILVYEYIPNGDLFKRLHDESDDYTMTWEVRLRIAIEIAGALTYMHSAASFPIFHRDIKTTNILLDEKYRAKVSDFGTSRSVTLDQTHLTTLVAGTFGYMDPEYFLSSQYTHKSDVYSFGVVLVELITGEKPLSRVRSEEGRGLATHFLEAMKENRVIDIIDIRIKDESKLEQVMAVAKLARKCLNRKGKNRPNMKEVSNELERIRSSPEDLDVRTENEDEEEDQPMAINNKR
;
A
#
# COMPACT_ATOMS: atom_id res chain seq x y z
N MET A 1 7.66 -40.96 58.57
CA MET A 1 7.07 -39.72 58.01
C MET A 1 7.12 -38.63 59.09
N LYS A 2 8.07 -37.68 59.01
CA LYS A 2 8.03 -36.34 59.67
C LYS A 2 9.28 -35.47 59.41
N THR A 3 10.28 -35.95 58.65
CA THR A 3 11.57 -35.24 58.48
C THR A 3 11.87 -34.71 57.08
N LYS A 4 10.91 -34.72 56.13
CA LYS A 4 11.12 -34.22 54.75
C LYS A 4 10.47 -32.87 54.43
N THR A 5 9.68 -32.29 55.32
CA THR A 5 8.98 -31.01 55.07
C THR A 5 9.75 -29.79 55.60
N SER A 6 10.64 -29.98 56.58
CA SER A 6 11.36 -28.88 57.23
C SER A 6 12.56 -28.35 56.42
N ILE A 7 13.16 -29.19 55.57
CA ILE A 7 14.31 -28.80 54.72
C ILE A 7 13.86 -27.91 53.53
N PHE A 8 12.64 -28.13 53.01
CA PHE A 8 12.12 -27.34 51.89
C PHE A 8 11.73 -25.91 52.29
N GLN A 9 11.23 -25.71 53.52
CA GLN A 9 10.90 -24.38 54.03
C GLN A 9 12.14 -23.56 54.41
N PHE A 10 13.22 -24.20 54.88
CA PHE A 10 14.49 -23.52 55.19
C PHE A 10 15.26 -23.06 53.94
N ILE A 11 15.18 -23.80 52.83
CA ILE A 11 15.83 -23.44 51.56
C ILE A 11 15.09 -22.27 50.88
N VAL A 12 13.76 -22.23 50.92
CA VAL A 12 12.98 -21.12 50.36
C VAL A 12 13.17 -19.82 51.16
N ALA A 13 13.30 -19.91 52.49
CA ALA A 13 13.56 -18.74 53.33
C ALA A 13 14.99 -18.17 53.19
N SER A 14 15.99 -19.03 52.88
CA SER A 14 17.39 -18.60 52.70
C SER A 14 17.66 -18.00 51.30
N VAL A 15 16.85 -18.35 50.30
CA VAL A 15 16.92 -17.76 48.95
C VAL A 15 16.26 -16.37 48.92
N LEU A 16 15.27 -16.09 49.78
CA LEU A 16 14.67 -14.75 49.87
C LEU A 16 15.55 -13.72 50.61
N THR A 17 16.39 -14.15 51.55
CA THR A 17 17.26 -13.23 52.31
C THR A 17 18.53 -12.82 51.57
N LEU A 18 18.94 -13.57 50.54
CA LEU A 18 20.08 -13.22 49.67
C LEU A 18 19.75 -12.21 48.57
N LEU A 19 18.47 -11.85 48.37
CA LEU A 19 18.03 -10.83 47.40
C LEU A 19 17.75 -9.45 48.02
N ILE A 20 17.99 -9.26 49.33
CA ILE A 20 17.63 -8.02 50.05
C ILE A 20 18.85 -7.17 50.46
N ASN A 21 20.09 -7.60 50.16
CA ASN A 21 21.29 -6.92 50.67
C ASN A 21 22.27 -6.36 49.60
N ASP A 22 21.76 -5.89 48.45
CA ASP A 22 22.50 -4.95 47.60
C ASP A 22 21.83 -3.57 47.64
N SER A 23 21.97 -2.89 48.78
CA SER A 23 21.76 -1.44 48.87
C SER A 23 23.02 -0.73 48.35
N SER A 24 23.22 -0.76 47.04
CA SER A 24 24.12 0.19 46.39
C SER A 24 23.39 1.53 46.33
N ALA A 25 23.73 2.43 47.25
CA ALA A 25 23.35 3.84 47.15
C ALA A 25 24.02 4.41 45.90
N ALA A 26 23.30 4.39 44.77
CA ALA A 26 23.68 5.12 43.57
C ALA A 26 23.64 6.61 43.93
N THR A 27 24.83 7.19 44.05
CA THR A 27 25.00 8.64 44.11
C THR A 27 24.39 9.22 42.82
N PRO A 28 23.54 10.26 42.89
CA PRO A 28 23.02 10.86 41.66
C PRO A 28 24.21 11.35 40.83
N PRO A 29 24.27 11.04 39.52
CA PRO A 29 25.30 11.61 38.66
C PRO A 29 25.14 13.14 38.68
N PRO A 30 26.25 13.90 38.61
CA PRO A 30 26.18 15.36 38.55
C PRO A 30 25.37 15.78 37.32
N PRO A 31 24.62 16.89 37.36
CA PRO A 31 23.89 17.38 36.21
C PRO A 31 24.89 17.73 35.10
N ILE A 32 24.95 16.90 34.06
CA ILE A 32 25.75 17.19 32.88
C ILE A 32 24.98 18.22 32.06
N SER A 33 25.62 19.38 31.95
CA SER A 33 25.26 20.58 31.19
C SER A 33 24.30 20.36 30.01
N ASN A 34 23.09 20.89 30.16
CA ASN A 34 22.19 21.20 29.04
C ASN A 34 22.86 22.22 28.11
N SER A 35 23.40 21.78 26.98
CA SER A 35 23.57 22.69 25.84
C SER A 35 22.26 22.76 25.05
N SER A 36 21.28 23.55 25.52
CA SER A 36 20.28 24.26 24.70
C SER A 36 19.24 25.00 25.57
N THR A 37 19.67 25.96 26.39
CA THR A 37 18.75 26.86 27.10
C THR A 37 18.32 28.08 26.28
N SER A 38 18.74 28.21 25.01
CA SER A 38 18.49 29.43 24.20
C SER A 38 17.56 29.25 23.00
N CYS A 39 17.07 28.05 22.71
CA CYS A 39 16.17 27.82 21.57
C CYS A 39 14.72 28.06 22.00
N ASN A 40 13.99 28.92 21.30
CA ASN A 40 12.56 29.09 21.53
C ASN A 40 11.83 27.81 21.10
N LYS A 41 10.86 27.38 21.92
CA LYS A 41 10.12 26.12 21.76
C LYS A 41 8.63 26.32 21.50
N THR A 42 8.15 27.56 21.49
CA THR A 42 6.73 27.84 21.28
C THR A 42 6.53 29.01 20.31
N CYS A 43 5.49 28.90 19.49
CA CYS A 43 5.14 29.88 18.47
C CYS A 43 3.67 29.70 18.06
N GLY A 44 2.91 30.79 17.94
CA GLY A 44 1.48 30.72 17.61
C GLY A 44 0.64 29.82 18.52
N GLY A 45 1.04 29.69 19.79
CA GLY A 45 0.34 28.85 20.77
C GLY A 45 0.62 27.35 20.67
N ILE A 46 1.51 26.91 19.78
CA ILE A 46 1.89 25.49 19.62
C ILE A 46 3.31 25.22 20.11
N SER A 47 3.57 23.97 20.51
CA SER A 47 4.90 23.48 20.88
C SER A 47 5.66 23.05 19.62
N ILE A 48 6.92 23.47 19.51
CA ILE A 48 7.83 23.12 18.42
C ILE A 48 8.91 22.18 18.99
N PRO A 49 8.67 20.85 18.97
CA PRO A 49 9.61 19.89 19.50
C PRO A 49 10.74 19.60 18.50
N PHE A 50 11.95 19.33 19.02
CA PHE A 50 13.04 18.80 18.20
C PHE A 50 12.59 17.50 17.48
N PRO A 51 12.88 17.28 16.17
CA PRO A 51 13.90 17.95 15.33
C PRO A 51 13.55 19.34 14.81
N PHE A 52 12.33 19.83 15.04
CA PHE A 52 11.91 21.17 14.67
C PHE A 52 12.43 22.21 15.66
N GLY A 53 12.65 23.43 15.18
CA GLY A 53 13.14 24.50 16.03
C GLY A 53 13.07 25.87 15.39
N ILE A 54 13.14 26.88 16.26
CA ILE A 54 13.07 28.30 15.91
C ILE A 54 14.42 28.94 16.27
N GLY A 55 14.96 29.77 15.37
CA GLY A 55 16.18 30.55 15.63
C GLY A 55 17.43 29.99 14.96
N GLY A 56 18.56 29.96 15.66
CA GLY A 56 19.86 29.60 15.09
C GLY A 56 19.98 28.14 14.63
N LYS A 57 20.96 27.86 13.76
CA LYS A 57 21.18 26.54 13.10
C LYS A 57 21.35 25.35 14.05
N ASP A 58 21.56 25.56 15.35
CA ASP A 58 21.67 24.51 16.36
C ASP A 58 20.32 24.17 17.04
N CYS A 59 19.24 24.89 16.72
CA CYS A 59 17.90 24.68 17.31
C CYS A 59 17.05 23.66 16.55
N TYR A 60 17.39 23.36 15.30
CA TYR A 60 16.70 22.40 14.44
C TYR A 60 17.71 21.47 13.76
N LEU A 61 17.26 20.32 13.26
CA LEU A 61 18.14 19.30 12.69
C LEU A 61 18.79 19.71 11.35
N ASN A 62 17.99 20.29 10.46
CA ASN A 62 18.40 20.90 9.19
C ASN A 62 17.28 21.82 8.68
N GLY A 63 17.50 22.50 7.55
CA GLY A 63 16.55 23.50 7.01
C GLY A 63 15.13 22.98 6.73
N TRP A 64 14.92 21.67 6.54
CA TRP A 64 13.57 21.12 6.40
C TRP A 64 12.75 21.22 7.69
N TYR A 65 13.40 21.23 8.86
CA TYR A 65 12.73 21.31 10.17
C TYR A 65 12.77 22.72 10.78
N GLU A 66 13.21 23.72 10.02
CA GLU A 66 13.22 25.10 10.47
C GLU A 66 11.79 25.66 10.49
N VAL A 67 11.40 26.21 11.64
CA VAL A 67 10.14 26.93 11.83
C VAL A 67 10.44 28.42 12.00
N ILE A 68 9.87 29.23 11.11
CA ILE A 68 9.95 30.69 11.14
C ILE A 68 8.72 31.21 11.88
N CYS A 69 8.93 32.10 12.84
CA CYS A 69 7.84 32.73 13.61
C CYS A 69 7.66 34.17 13.19
N ASN A 70 6.67 34.42 12.32
CA ASN A 70 6.35 35.76 11.84
C ASN A 70 5.36 36.44 12.77
N THR A 71 5.59 37.72 13.08
CA THR A 71 4.63 38.58 13.79
C THR A 71 3.65 39.19 12.80
N THR A 72 2.35 39.00 12.99
CA THR A 72 1.34 39.63 12.12
C THR A 72 1.19 41.13 12.45
N THR A 73 1.09 41.97 11.42
CA THR A 73 1.04 43.44 11.54
C THR A 73 -0.29 43.99 12.06
N SER A 74 -1.34 43.16 12.13
CA SER A 74 -2.71 43.57 12.50
C SER A 74 -3.01 43.45 14.01
N ASP A 75 -2.28 42.61 14.76
CA ASP A 75 -2.36 42.50 16.22
C ASP A 75 -0.98 42.17 16.78
N SER A 76 -0.43 43.06 17.61
CA SER A 76 0.99 43.07 18.03
C SER A 76 1.46 41.89 18.90
N ASN A 77 0.62 40.87 19.13
CA ASN A 77 0.91 39.73 20.02
C ASN A 77 0.71 38.34 19.37
N THR A 78 0.24 38.24 18.14
CA THR A 78 0.04 36.94 17.47
C THR A 78 1.23 36.60 16.57
N THR A 79 1.85 35.44 16.84
CA THR A 79 2.92 34.88 16.03
C THR A 79 2.39 33.72 15.20
N VAL A 80 2.88 33.58 13.97
CA VAL A 80 2.45 32.53 13.04
C VAL A 80 3.65 31.61 12.75
N PRO A 81 3.58 30.32 13.12
CA PRO A 81 4.64 29.35 12.84
C PRO A 81 4.56 28.90 11.37
N LEU A 82 5.64 29.07 10.63
CA LEU A 82 5.74 28.72 9.21
C LEU A 82 6.87 27.72 9.00
N LEU A 83 6.62 26.62 8.30
CA LEU A 83 7.69 25.72 7.85
C LEU A 83 8.48 26.40 6.72
N SER A 84 9.77 26.63 6.95
CA SER A 84 10.65 27.40 6.06
C SER A 84 10.66 26.86 4.62
N MET A 85 10.89 25.55 4.44
CA MET A 85 11.02 24.91 3.12
C MET A 85 9.68 24.62 2.42
N ILE A 86 8.61 24.39 3.18
CA ILE A 86 7.27 24.11 2.61
C ILE A 86 6.49 25.42 2.38
N ASN A 87 6.88 26.48 3.08
CA ASN A 87 6.22 27.78 3.11
C ASN A 87 4.72 27.65 3.45
N ARG A 88 4.40 26.91 4.52
CA ARG A 88 3.04 26.72 5.03
C ARG A 88 2.96 26.87 6.53
N GLU A 89 1.85 27.44 6.99
CA GLU A 89 1.59 27.65 8.41
C GLU A 89 1.34 26.31 9.10
N VAL A 90 1.95 26.13 10.27
CA VAL A 90 1.86 24.94 11.09
C VAL A 90 0.72 25.08 12.08
N VAL A 91 -0.15 24.09 12.11
CA VAL A 91 -1.27 23.99 13.06
C VAL A 91 -0.87 23.14 14.27
N ASN A 92 -0.13 22.05 14.06
CA ASN A 92 0.31 21.17 15.14
C ASN A 92 1.49 20.29 14.69
N ILE A 93 2.33 19.86 15.64
CA ILE A 93 3.42 18.90 15.42
C ILE A 93 3.31 17.80 16.47
N SER A 94 3.20 16.55 16.03
CA SER A 94 3.29 15.37 16.90
C SER A 94 4.58 14.59 16.64
N LEU A 95 5.12 14.03 17.72
CA LEU A 95 6.22 13.07 17.64
C LEU A 95 5.65 11.67 17.39
N PRO A 96 6.42 10.76 16.77
CA PRO A 96 6.02 9.36 16.62
C PRO A 96 5.77 8.70 17.97
N ASP A 97 4.83 7.75 17.98
CA ASP A 97 4.51 6.92 19.13
C ASP A 97 4.62 5.43 18.79
N SER A 98 4.19 4.55 19.70
CA SER A 98 4.26 3.10 19.49
C SER A 98 3.30 2.56 18.41
N ASN A 99 2.30 3.33 18.01
CA ASN A 99 1.28 2.95 17.04
C ASN A 99 1.61 3.48 15.65
N GLU A 100 2.12 4.71 15.56
CA GLU A 100 2.50 5.38 14.32
C GLU A 100 4.03 5.50 14.20
N PRO A 101 4.68 4.78 13.27
CA PRO A 101 6.13 4.73 13.16
C PRO A 101 6.71 6.00 12.51
N TYR A 102 6.02 7.14 12.51
CA TYR A 102 6.48 8.44 12.00
C TYR A 102 5.77 9.57 12.76
N GLY A 103 6.32 10.78 12.70
CA GLY A 103 5.67 11.94 13.30
C GLY A 103 4.68 12.59 12.32
N LEU A 104 3.77 13.40 12.85
CA LEU A 104 2.81 14.14 12.03
C LEU A 104 3.04 15.65 12.15
N VAL A 105 2.80 16.37 11.07
CA VAL A 105 2.67 17.82 11.05
C VAL A 105 1.35 18.16 10.38
N GLN A 106 0.49 18.89 11.09
CA GLN A 106 -0.70 19.49 10.51
C GLN A 106 -0.37 20.89 10.00
N ILE A 107 -0.70 21.18 8.75
CA ILE A 107 -0.47 22.47 8.10
C ILE A 107 -1.74 23.04 7.48
N LYS A 108 -1.76 24.35 7.26
CA LYS A 108 -2.81 25.00 6.45
C LYS A 108 -2.57 24.71 4.97
N GLY A 109 -3.43 23.90 4.36
CA GLY A 109 -3.43 23.52 2.95
C GLY A 109 -4.25 24.46 2.06
N PRO A 110 -3.98 24.47 0.74
CA PRO A 110 -4.69 25.31 -0.21
C PRO A 110 -6.13 24.82 -0.43
N VAL A 111 -7.05 25.78 -0.66
CA VAL A 111 -8.40 25.53 -1.18
C VAL A 111 -8.44 26.02 -2.61
N THR A 112 -8.74 25.13 -3.55
CA THR A 112 -8.95 25.49 -4.96
C THR A 112 -10.43 25.81 -5.11
N SER A 113 -10.78 26.93 -5.76
CA SER A 113 -12.16 27.34 -5.93
C SER A 113 -12.47 27.77 -7.36
N LEU A 114 -13.74 27.62 -7.76
CA LEU A 114 -14.25 27.97 -9.07
C LEU A 114 -15.64 28.60 -8.92
N GLY A 115 -15.87 29.76 -9.54
CA GLY A 115 -17.18 30.43 -9.53
C GLY A 115 -17.59 31.07 -8.19
N CYS A 116 -16.63 31.29 -7.27
CA CYS A 116 -16.90 31.91 -5.97
C CYS A 116 -16.57 33.41 -6.01
N SER A 117 -17.57 34.28 -5.80
CA SER A 117 -17.38 35.74 -5.72
C SER A 117 -17.19 36.18 -4.28
N SER A 118 -16.14 36.94 -3.99
CA SER A 118 -15.93 37.56 -2.67
C SER A 118 -16.60 38.95 -2.61
N ASN A 119 -17.39 39.22 -1.57
CA ASN A 119 -17.98 40.56 -1.31
C ASN A 119 -16.98 41.60 -0.76
N THR A 120 -15.68 41.41 -0.98
CA THR A 120 -14.62 42.33 -0.56
C THR A 120 -13.90 42.83 -1.79
N SER A 121 -13.83 44.15 -1.94
CA SER A 121 -13.19 44.91 -3.01
C SER A 121 -11.66 44.80 -3.02
N GLU A 122 -11.13 43.59 -2.89
CA GLU A 122 -9.77 43.21 -3.22
C GLU A 122 -9.86 42.09 -4.26
N GLY A 123 -9.06 42.16 -5.33
CA GLY A 123 -9.09 41.22 -6.45
C GLY A 123 -8.88 39.76 -6.03
N PRO A 124 -8.84 38.80 -6.99
CA PRO A 124 -8.77 37.37 -6.69
C PRO A 124 -7.61 37.10 -5.74
N GLN A 125 -7.90 36.92 -4.45
CA GLN A 125 -6.89 36.65 -3.44
C GLN A 125 -6.26 35.31 -3.83
N ASN A 126 -4.98 35.41 -4.19
CA ASN A 126 -4.15 34.35 -4.74
C ASN A 126 -4.45 33.00 -4.10
N SER A 127 -4.95 32.04 -4.88
CA SER A 127 -4.92 30.63 -4.49
C SER A 127 -3.52 30.33 -3.95
N LEU A 128 -3.45 29.86 -2.70
CA LEU A 128 -2.19 29.41 -2.10
C LEU A 128 -1.45 28.54 -3.14
N PRO A 129 -0.14 28.78 -3.39
CA PRO A 129 0.59 28.07 -4.44
C PRO A 129 0.49 26.54 -4.26
N VAL A 130 0.79 25.78 -5.30
CA VAL A 130 0.78 24.31 -5.26
C VAL A 130 1.57 23.81 -4.04
N LEU A 131 1.02 22.85 -3.30
CA LEU A 131 1.73 22.22 -2.19
C LEU A 131 2.79 21.29 -2.75
N ASN A 132 4.04 21.70 -2.65
CA ASN A 132 5.17 20.90 -3.08
C ASN A 132 6.03 20.53 -1.86
N VAL A 133 6.04 19.25 -1.50
CA VAL A 133 6.94 18.72 -0.47
C VAL A 133 8.07 17.88 -1.08
N THR A 134 8.28 17.96 -2.39
CA THR A 134 9.39 17.30 -3.10
C THR A 134 10.71 18.06 -2.92
N GLY A 135 11.80 17.30 -2.98
CA GLY A 135 13.15 17.84 -2.89
C GLY A 135 14.13 16.74 -2.46
N LYS A 136 15.36 16.79 -2.98
CA LYS A 136 16.41 15.84 -2.58
C LYS A 136 16.63 15.96 -1.07
N GLY A 137 16.15 14.96 -0.35
CA GLY A 137 16.25 14.91 1.09
C GLY A 137 15.07 15.50 1.88
N SER A 138 13.89 15.63 1.28
CA SER A 138 12.67 15.99 2.00
C SER A 138 12.22 14.88 2.96
N PRO A 139 12.03 15.17 4.26
CA PRO A 139 11.55 14.18 5.22
C PRO A 139 10.03 14.00 5.18
N TYR A 140 9.31 14.80 4.38
CA TYR A 140 7.85 14.89 4.40
C TYR A 140 7.19 14.04 3.31
N PHE A 141 5.98 13.58 3.61
CA PHE A 141 5.09 12.91 2.67
C PHE A 141 3.63 13.14 3.06
N LEU A 142 2.71 12.97 2.11
CA LEU A 142 1.28 13.04 2.39
C LEU A 142 0.79 11.71 2.96
N THR A 143 0.14 11.76 4.13
CA THR A 143 -0.44 10.57 4.77
C THR A 143 -1.65 10.08 3.97
N ASP A 144 -1.88 8.77 4.00
CA ASP A 144 -3.03 8.10 3.37
C ASP A 144 -4.35 8.35 4.11
N GLU A 145 -4.30 8.95 5.31
CA GLU A 145 -5.48 9.48 6.00
C GLU A 145 -6.07 10.70 5.30
N ASN A 146 -5.26 11.46 4.54
CA ASN A 146 -5.78 12.57 3.75
C ASN A 146 -6.71 12.07 2.63
N ARG A 147 -7.68 12.91 2.28
CA ARG A 147 -8.65 12.67 1.22
C ARG A 147 -8.79 13.90 0.34
N LEU A 148 -8.94 13.68 -0.96
CA LEU A 148 -9.46 14.70 -1.86
C LEU A 148 -10.93 14.87 -1.57
N VAL A 149 -11.35 16.09 -1.28
CA VAL A 149 -12.75 16.45 -1.07
C VAL A 149 -13.11 17.54 -2.06
N ALA A 150 -14.21 17.35 -2.77
CA ALA A 150 -14.80 18.33 -3.66
C ALA A 150 -16.21 18.64 -3.20
N VAL A 151 -16.55 19.92 -3.11
CA VAL A 151 -17.85 20.41 -2.63
C VAL A 151 -18.40 21.40 -3.66
N GLY A 152 -19.64 21.19 -4.05
CA GLY A 152 -20.31 21.94 -5.11
C GLY A 152 -21.06 20.99 -6.04
N CYS A 153 -21.99 21.56 -6.81
CA CYS A 153 -22.84 20.82 -7.73
C CYS A 153 -22.13 20.61 -9.07
N GLY A 154 -22.05 19.39 -9.60
CA GLY A 154 -21.42 19.14 -10.90
C GLY A 154 -19.94 19.55 -10.90
N ILE A 155 -19.21 19.18 -9.85
CA ILE A 155 -17.77 19.47 -9.73
C ILE A 155 -16.98 18.20 -9.98
N LYS A 156 -15.98 18.28 -10.86
CA LYS A 156 -14.99 17.22 -11.03
C LYS A 156 -13.66 17.73 -10.48
N ALA A 157 -13.20 17.12 -9.39
CA ALA A 157 -11.90 17.42 -8.82
C ALA A 157 -10.89 16.37 -9.28
N LEU A 158 -9.78 16.83 -9.83
CA LEU A 158 -8.69 16.01 -10.33
C LEU A 158 -7.44 16.30 -9.51
N MET A 159 -6.67 15.26 -9.27
CA MET A 159 -5.40 15.31 -8.56
C MET A 159 -4.28 14.87 -9.49
N THR A 160 -3.28 15.71 -9.66
CA THR A 160 -2.10 15.43 -10.48
C THR A 160 -0.84 15.38 -9.62
N ASP A 161 -0.02 14.35 -9.84
CA ASP A 161 1.40 14.40 -9.48
C ASP A 161 2.10 15.26 -10.53
N THR A 162 3.33 15.68 -10.24
CA THR A 162 4.24 16.46 -11.10
C THR A 162 4.27 16.08 -12.58
N GLU A 163 3.88 14.86 -12.98
CA GLU A 163 3.84 14.42 -14.39
C GLU A 163 2.65 13.51 -14.76
N SER A 164 1.61 13.30 -13.92
CA SER A 164 0.48 12.38 -14.24
C SER A 164 -0.77 12.63 -13.39
N GLU A 165 -1.96 12.45 -13.98
CA GLU A 165 -3.22 12.35 -13.23
C GLU A 165 -3.22 11.10 -12.33
N ILE A 166 -3.40 11.30 -11.02
CA ILE A 166 -3.37 10.22 -10.02
C ILE A 166 -4.78 9.72 -9.72
N LEU A 167 -5.72 10.63 -9.53
CA LEU A 167 -6.97 10.37 -8.83
C LEU A 167 -7.97 11.51 -9.10
N GLY A 168 -9.27 11.20 -9.11
CA GLY A 168 -10.30 12.24 -9.15
C GLY A 168 -11.61 11.78 -8.54
N CYS A 169 -12.49 12.73 -8.26
CA CYS A 169 -13.88 12.46 -7.93
C CYS A 169 -14.80 13.47 -8.61
N GLU A 170 -16.04 13.06 -8.85
CA GLU A 170 -17.07 13.90 -9.44
C GLU A 170 -18.33 13.89 -8.57
N SER A 171 -18.97 15.06 -8.43
CA SER A 171 -20.28 15.20 -7.81
C SER A 171 -21.37 15.44 -8.86
N SER A 172 -22.59 15.04 -8.54
CA SER A 172 -23.82 15.26 -9.30
C SER A 172 -24.77 16.21 -8.57
N CYS A 173 -25.69 16.77 -9.35
CA CYS A 173 -26.75 17.67 -8.88
C CYS A 173 -28.08 16.96 -8.62
N GLU A 174 -28.20 15.69 -9.00
CA GLU A 174 -29.44 14.93 -8.91
C GLU A 174 -29.50 14.08 -7.64
N HIS A 175 -30.58 14.26 -6.87
CA HIS A 175 -30.83 13.46 -5.69
C HIS A 175 -31.28 12.05 -6.11
N ARG A 176 -30.47 11.02 -5.86
CA ARG A 176 -30.94 9.63 -6.00
C ARG A 176 -32.04 9.38 -4.96
N LYS A 177 -33.25 9.04 -5.41
CA LYS A 177 -34.28 8.47 -4.54
C LYS A 177 -34.00 6.98 -4.37
N SER A 178 -33.35 6.59 -3.29
CA SER A 178 -33.34 5.19 -2.83
C SER A 178 -33.57 5.16 -1.32
N GLY A 179 -34.69 4.58 -0.92
CA GLY A 179 -35.07 4.35 0.46
C GLY A 179 -34.24 3.26 1.13
N GLU A 180 -32.97 3.54 1.37
CA GLU A 180 -32.19 2.89 2.41
C GLU A 180 -31.82 3.98 3.41
N GLU A 181 -32.19 3.80 4.68
CA GLU A 181 -31.65 4.58 5.79
C GLU A 181 -30.14 4.26 5.88
N VAL A 182 -29.33 4.95 5.09
CA VAL A 182 -27.87 4.90 5.18
C VAL A 182 -27.47 5.71 6.40
N THR A 183 -27.49 5.03 7.54
CA THR A 183 -26.84 5.51 8.74
C THR A 183 -25.33 5.59 8.47
N ASN A 184 -24.80 6.81 8.46
CA ASN A 184 -23.38 7.17 8.48
C ASN A 184 -22.47 6.58 7.38
N LEU A 185 -22.41 7.12 6.16
CA LEU A 185 -21.19 7.01 5.34
C LEU A 185 -21.09 8.11 4.26
N ILE A 186 -20.20 9.10 4.48
CA ILE A 186 -19.29 9.74 3.50
C ILE A 186 -19.92 10.52 2.29
N CYS A 187 -19.27 11.57 1.79
CA CYS A 187 -19.65 12.25 0.53
C CYS A 187 -19.74 11.27 -0.68
N THR A 188 -20.97 10.89 -1.05
CA THR A 188 -21.30 9.81 -2.01
C THR A 188 -21.55 10.27 -3.44
N GLY A 189 -21.26 11.54 -3.76
CA GLY A 189 -21.43 12.10 -5.09
C GLY A 189 -22.66 12.98 -5.28
N TYR A 190 -23.50 13.24 -4.26
CA TYR A 190 -24.53 14.30 -4.34
C TYR A 190 -23.98 15.59 -3.70
N ARG A 191 -23.78 16.65 -4.49
CA ARG A 191 -23.20 17.96 -4.09
C ARG A 191 -21.81 17.92 -3.41
N CYS A 192 -21.28 16.75 -3.09
CA CYS A 192 -19.90 16.56 -2.66
C CYS A 192 -19.41 15.18 -3.05
N CYS A 193 -18.11 15.07 -3.31
CA CYS A 193 -17.43 13.81 -3.55
C CYS A 193 -16.12 13.76 -2.77
N GLN A 194 -15.63 12.55 -2.53
CA GLN A 194 -14.30 12.37 -1.98
C GLN A 194 -13.58 11.18 -2.60
N ALA A 195 -12.26 11.26 -2.67
CA ALA A 195 -11.40 10.16 -3.10
C ALA A 195 -10.23 9.97 -2.12
N ARG A 196 -9.88 8.71 -1.84
CA ARG A 196 -8.74 8.35 -0.98
C ARG A 196 -7.45 8.41 -1.78
N LEU A 197 -6.38 8.92 -1.17
CA LEU A 197 -5.06 8.89 -1.77
C LEU A 197 -4.60 7.43 -1.94
N PRO A 198 -3.93 7.08 -3.06
CA PRO A 198 -3.37 5.75 -3.24
C PRO A 198 -2.27 5.48 -2.21
N VAL A 199 -2.16 4.22 -1.78
CA VAL A 199 -1.16 3.78 -0.79
C VAL A 199 0.24 3.81 -1.42
N GLY A 200 0.88 4.98 -1.38
CA GLY A 200 2.15 5.25 -2.04
C GLY A 200 2.94 6.46 -1.52
N ARG A 201 2.48 7.13 -0.45
CA ARG A 201 3.10 8.31 0.17
C ARG A 201 3.53 9.39 -0.86
N PRO A 202 2.57 9.96 -1.61
CA PRO A 202 2.87 10.97 -2.63
C PRO A 202 3.56 12.20 -2.02
N GLN A 203 4.42 12.85 -2.82
CA GLN A 203 5.26 13.97 -2.38
C GLN A 203 4.96 15.29 -3.12
N ALA A 204 4.23 15.25 -4.23
CA ALA A 204 3.66 16.42 -4.88
C ALA A 204 2.23 16.15 -5.29
N ILE A 205 1.34 17.09 -5.00
CA ILE A 205 -0.05 17.01 -5.40
C ILE A 205 -0.55 18.38 -5.84
N THR A 206 -1.07 18.45 -7.05
CA THR A 206 -1.86 19.58 -7.56
C THR A 206 -3.32 19.15 -7.62
N VAL A 207 -4.23 20.05 -7.22
CA VAL A 207 -5.68 19.83 -7.30
C VAL A 207 -6.25 20.77 -8.37
N ASN A 208 -6.89 20.18 -9.39
CA ASN A 208 -7.55 20.88 -10.47
C ASN A 208 -9.06 20.68 -10.37
N ILE A 209 -9.84 21.67 -10.81
CA ILE A 209 -11.30 21.60 -10.81
C ILE A 209 -11.79 21.79 -12.25
N GLU A 210 -12.64 20.88 -12.69
CA GLU A 210 -13.35 20.95 -13.97
C GLU A 210 -14.86 21.02 -13.73
N ASN A 211 -15.56 21.70 -14.64
CA ASN A 211 -17.02 21.77 -14.63
C ASN A 211 -17.57 20.56 -15.40
N SER A 212 -18.47 19.79 -14.80
CA SER A 212 -19.19 18.76 -15.57
C SER A 212 -20.31 19.40 -16.39
N SER A 213 -20.49 18.91 -17.62
CA SER A 213 -21.45 19.45 -18.58
C SER A 213 -22.88 19.41 -18.03
N GLY A 214 -23.43 20.57 -17.65
CA GLY A 214 -24.84 20.73 -17.23
C GLY A 214 -25.10 21.42 -15.87
N GLY A 215 -24.09 21.91 -15.15
CA GLY A 215 -24.29 22.60 -13.86
C GLY A 215 -24.47 24.12 -13.97
N GLU A 216 -25.35 24.71 -13.14
CA GLU A 216 -25.43 26.17 -12.91
C GLU A 216 -24.10 26.75 -12.39
N GLU A 217 -23.81 28.02 -12.70
CA GLU A 217 -22.65 28.79 -12.21
C GLU A 217 -22.75 29.05 -10.69
N THR A 218 -22.47 28.03 -9.90
CA THR A 218 -22.46 28.07 -8.42
C THR A 218 -21.04 27.87 -7.89
N CYS A 219 -20.74 28.40 -6.70
CA CYS A 219 -19.42 28.29 -6.08
C CYS A 219 -19.04 26.81 -5.85
N LYS A 220 -17.81 26.47 -6.20
CA LYS A 220 -17.26 25.11 -6.18
C LYS A 220 -15.88 25.14 -5.55
N VAL A 221 -15.58 24.17 -4.70
CA VAL A 221 -14.28 24.08 -4.01
C VAL A 221 -13.74 22.65 -4.02
N ALA A 222 -12.42 22.52 -4.07
CA ALA A 222 -11.73 21.25 -3.89
C ALA A 222 -10.45 21.43 -3.09
N PHE A 223 -10.18 20.48 -2.20
CA PHE A 223 -9.05 20.56 -1.27
C PHE A 223 -8.69 19.18 -0.70
N LEU A 224 -7.54 19.11 -0.02
CA LEU A 224 -7.05 17.92 0.67
C LEU A 224 -7.17 18.09 2.18
N THR A 225 -7.61 17.05 2.88
CA THR A 225 -7.76 17.09 4.34
C THR A 225 -7.76 15.70 4.96
N ASP A 226 -7.30 15.60 6.20
CA ASP A 226 -7.38 14.43 7.09
C ASP A 226 -8.80 14.25 7.69
N LYS A 227 -9.64 15.30 7.62
CA LYS A 227 -11.01 15.27 8.16
C LYS A 227 -11.97 14.48 7.28
N ARG A 228 -12.89 13.77 7.93
CA ARG A 228 -14.00 13.06 7.27
C ARG A 228 -15.23 13.97 7.16
N TYR A 229 -15.63 14.28 5.93
CA TYR A 229 -16.84 15.03 5.63
C TYR A 229 -17.98 14.11 5.17
N SER A 230 -19.19 14.42 5.60
CA SER A 230 -20.45 13.76 5.21
C SER A 230 -21.40 14.81 4.62
N PRO A 231 -22.42 14.40 3.85
CA PRO A 231 -23.45 15.33 3.38
C PRO A 231 -24.17 16.10 4.51
N SER A 232 -24.16 15.59 5.75
CA SER A 232 -24.72 16.25 6.93
C SER A 232 -23.81 17.30 7.57
N ASN A 233 -22.50 17.19 7.37
CA ASN A 233 -21.47 18.00 8.05
C ASN A 233 -20.66 18.88 7.10
N VAL A 234 -20.84 18.69 5.78
CA VAL A 234 -20.22 19.53 4.77
C VAL A 234 -20.93 20.87 4.74
N THR A 235 -20.17 21.94 4.92
CA THR A 235 -20.68 23.32 4.82
C THR A 235 -20.76 23.74 3.37
N GLU A 236 -21.50 24.82 3.10
CA GLU A 236 -21.59 25.39 1.75
C GLU A 236 -20.19 25.74 1.19
N PRO A 237 -19.95 25.56 -0.12
CA PRO A 237 -18.66 25.84 -0.77
C PRO A 237 -18.06 27.21 -0.42
N GLU A 238 -18.90 28.24 -0.27
CA GLU A 238 -18.51 29.61 0.07
C GLU A 238 -17.82 29.69 1.42
N GLN A 239 -18.15 28.84 2.39
CA GLN A 239 -17.51 28.86 3.70
C GLN A 239 -16.06 28.37 3.63
N PHE A 240 -15.79 27.33 2.83
CA PHE A 240 -14.43 26.87 2.61
C PHE A 240 -13.59 27.90 1.84
N HIS A 241 -14.21 28.54 0.84
CA HIS A 241 -13.59 29.65 0.11
C HIS A 241 -13.26 30.83 1.03
N ASN A 242 -14.22 31.26 1.87
CA ASN A 242 -14.04 32.38 2.80
C ASN A 242 -13.02 32.08 3.91
N ASN A 243 -12.94 30.83 4.39
CA ASN A 243 -11.92 30.41 5.34
C ASN A 243 -10.52 30.41 4.73
N GLY A 244 -10.40 30.24 3.41
CA GLY A 244 -9.15 30.34 2.64
C GLY A 244 -8.16 29.19 2.80
N TYR A 245 -8.37 28.30 3.77
CA TYR A 245 -7.53 27.13 4.00
C TYR A 245 -8.30 25.97 4.62
N VAL A 246 -7.73 24.77 4.52
CA VAL A 246 -8.15 23.58 5.27
C VAL A 246 -6.95 22.95 5.96
N VAL A 247 -7.19 22.16 7.02
CA VAL A 247 -6.10 21.45 7.70
C VAL A 247 -5.75 20.20 6.92
N LEU A 248 -4.46 20.04 6.66
CA LEU A 248 -3.85 18.94 5.95
C LEU A 248 -2.79 18.29 6.84
N GLU A 249 -2.69 16.97 6.78
CA GLU A 249 -1.71 16.21 7.56
C GLU A 249 -0.52 15.75 6.70
N LEU A 250 0.71 16.01 7.16
CA LEU A 250 1.94 15.51 6.57
C LEU A 250 2.64 14.55 7.54
N GLY A 251 3.05 13.39 7.04
CA GLY A 251 3.95 12.51 7.77
C GLY A 251 5.40 12.99 7.62
N TRP A 252 6.21 12.80 8.66
CA TRP A 252 7.63 13.15 8.62
C TRP A 252 8.53 12.11 9.31
N TYR A 253 9.74 11.97 8.78
CA TYR A 253 10.79 11.10 9.34
C TYR A 253 11.95 11.90 9.90
N PHE A 254 12.74 11.34 10.82
CA PHE A 254 13.96 11.99 11.32
C PHE A 254 15.17 11.67 10.44
N ALA A 255 15.76 12.69 9.81
CA ALA A 255 16.87 12.54 8.87
C ALA A 255 18.20 12.17 9.56
N THR A 256 18.90 11.13 9.09
CA THR A 256 20.19 10.69 9.67
C THR A 256 21.41 10.96 8.79
N SER A 257 21.23 11.71 7.70
CA SER A 257 22.30 12.14 6.81
C SER A 257 23.36 13.01 7.50
N ASN A 258 23.00 13.69 8.60
CA ASN A 258 23.93 14.47 9.40
C ASN A 258 24.70 13.58 10.40
N SER A 259 26.02 13.44 10.19
CA SER A 259 26.90 12.60 11.02
C SER A 259 26.99 13.05 12.48
N ARG A 260 26.69 14.32 12.78
CA ARG A 260 26.71 14.89 14.14
C ARG A 260 25.70 14.22 15.07
N PHE A 261 24.59 13.70 14.54
CA PHE A 261 23.49 13.13 15.34
C PHE A 261 23.40 11.60 15.29
N LYS A 262 24.32 10.91 14.59
CA LYS A 262 24.32 9.44 14.50
C LYS A 262 24.61 8.73 15.83
N SER A 263 25.37 9.35 16.74
CA SER A 263 25.89 8.74 17.99
C SER A 263 25.22 9.22 19.29
N LEU A 264 24.25 10.14 19.24
CA LEU A 264 23.77 10.88 20.43
C LEU A 264 22.45 10.39 21.04
N LEU A 265 21.69 9.54 20.33
CA LEU A 265 20.28 9.33 20.65
C LEU A 265 19.99 8.42 21.86
N GLY A 266 20.95 7.65 22.38
CA GLY A 266 20.75 6.84 23.60
C GLY A 266 19.68 5.72 23.53
N CYS A 267 18.84 5.70 22.49
CA CYS A 267 17.78 4.73 22.25
C CYS A 267 18.26 3.46 21.55
N THR A 268 17.59 2.34 21.81
CA THR A 268 17.98 1.01 21.32
C THR A 268 17.54 0.77 19.88
N ASN A 269 18.40 0.12 19.08
CA ASN A 269 18.12 -0.22 17.69
C ASN A 269 17.34 -1.54 17.58
N MET A 270 16.13 -1.49 17.01
CA MET A 270 15.22 -2.64 16.89
C MET A 270 15.63 -3.63 15.78
N SER A 271 16.38 -3.19 14.75
CA SER A 271 16.85 -4.05 13.64
C SER A 271 17.86 -5.13 14.08
N ARG A 272 18.36 -5.09 15.33
CA ARG A 272 19.33 -6.05 15.88
C ARG A 272 18.77 -7.02 16.93
N LYS A 273 17.51 -6.91 17.36
CA LYS A 273 16.93 -7.79 18.40
C LYS A 273 15.78 -8.64 17.85
N GLY A 274 15.81 -9.93 18.13
CA GLY A 274 14.66 -10.82 17.99
C GLY A 274 13.74 -10.68 19.21
N SER A 275 12.49 -10.27 18.98
CA SER A 275 11.32 -10.35 19.87
C SER A 275 11.60 -10.66 21.36
N GLY A 276 12.16 -9.70 22.08
CA GLY A 276 12.29 -9.73 23.53
C GLY A 276 12.02 -8.32 24.07
N PHE A 277 11.15 -8.21 25.07
CA PHE A 277 10.95 -6.99 25.84
C PHE A 277 12.31 -6.55 26.43
N SER A 278 12.73 -5.32 26.17
CA SER A 278 13.87 -4.70 26.84
C SER A 278 13.41 -3.55 27.72
N ASP A 279 14.08 -3.38 28.87
CA ASP A 279 13.91 -2.25 29.82
C ASP A 279 14.51 -0.94 29.28
N ASP A 280 14.46 -0.71 27.96
CA ASP A 280 15.00 0.50 27.36
C ASP A 280 13.91 1.59 27.35
N ASN A 281 14.25 2.86 27.65
CA ASN A 281 13.27 3.95 27.72
C ASN A 281 12.74 4.38 26.34
N CYS A 282 13.44 4.00 25.26
CA CYS A 282 13.10 4.35 23.90
C CYS A 282 13.69 3.38 22.87
N SER A 283 12.94 3.19 21.79
CA SER A 283 13.26 2.27 20.69
C SER A 283 13.31 3.04 19.37
N CYS A 284 14.24 2.64 18.48
CA CYS A 284 14.38 3.23 17.15
C CYS A 284 14.44 2.18 16.04
N GLU A 285 13.72 2.44 14.95
CA GLU A 285 13.77 1.72 13.68
C GLU A 285 14.58 2.49 12.63
N TYR A 286 15.22 1.76 11.71
CA TYR A 286 16.09 2.31 10.67
C TYR A 286 15.59 1.89 9.31
N ASP A 287 15.40 2.85 8.41
CA ASP A 287 14.90 2.58 7.07
C ASP A 287 15.34 3.69 6.08
N TYR A 288 14.98 3.55 4.81
CA TYR A 288 15.40 4.40 3.70
C TYR A 288 14.20 4.94 2.91
N PHE A 289 14.09 6.26 2.79
CA PHE A 289 12.97 6.94 2.12
C PHE A 289 13.48 8.14 1.32
N SER A 290 12.98 8.26 0.07
CA SER A 290 13.26 9.36 -0.86
C SER A 290 14.75 9.75 -0.95
N GLY A 291 15.62 8.74 -1.09
CA GLY A 291 17.06 8.97 -1.23
C GLY A 291 17.84 9.14 0.08
N MET A 292 17.18 9.08 1.25
CA MET A 292 17.78 9.31 2.56
C MET A 292 17.60 8.16 3.55
N SER A 293 18.60 7.96 4.41
CA SER A 293 18.45 7.14 5.61
C SER A 293 17.73 7.94 6.70
N TYR A 294 16.67 7.35 7.26
CA TYR A 294 15.94 7.93 8.38
C TYR A 294 15.92 6.98 9.58
N ARG A 295 15.59 7.54 10.75
CA ARG A 295 15.48 6.80 12.00
C ARG A 295 14.21 7.19 12.73
N ASN A 296 13.33 6.24 13.02
CA ASN A 296 12.09 6.55 13.72
C ASN A 296 12.21 6.06 15.15
N CYS A 297 12.25 7.02 16.07
CA CYS A 297 12.34 6.72 17.48
C CYS A 297 11.04 7.09 18.17
N TYR A 298 10.61 6.25 19.10
CA TYR A 298 9.46 6.48 19.97
C TYR A 298 9.84 6.12 21.41
N CYS A 299 9.17 6.74 22.38
CA CYS A 299 9.30 6.34 23.77
C CYS A 299 8.56 5.01 23.98
N ASP A 300 9.17 4.07 24.69
CA ASP A 300 8.56 2.77 24.94
C ASP A 300 7.38 2.89 25.92
N TYR A 301 6.50 1.88 25.93
CA TYR A 301 5.30 1.91 26.76
C TYR A 301 5.64 2.15 28.25
N GLY A 302 5.01 3.16 28.86
CA GLY A 302 5.33 3.65 30.21
C GLY A 302 6.27 4.87 30.24
N TYR A 303 6.82 5.30 29.10
CA TYR A 303 7.65 6.50 28.98
C TYR A 303 6.99 7.55 28.08
N THR A 304 7.17 8.83 28.41
CA THR A 304 6.69 9.98 27.62
C THR A 304 7.80 11.01 27.41
N GLY A 305 7.67 11.84 26.37
CA GLY A 305 8.63 12.90 26.07
C GLY A 305 9.16 12.84 24.65
N ASN A 306 10.41 13.27 24.45
CA ASN A 306 11.00 13.38 23.12
C ASN A 306 12.13 12.35 22.91
N PRO A 307 11.91 11.29 22.11
CA PRO A 307 12.90 10.24 21.88
C PRO A 307 14.10 10.70 21.05
N TYR A 308 14.03 11.89 20.44
CA TYR A 308 15.11 12.48 19.65
C TYR A 308 16.08 13.32 20.49
N LEU A 309 15.85 13.42 21.80
CA LEU A 309 16.75 14.03 22.77
C LEU A 309 17.39 12.95 23.63
N ARG A 310 18.66 13.13 23.97
CA ARG A 310 19.37 12.19 24.85
C ARG A 310 18.70 12.18 26.23
N GLY A 311 18.13 11.04 26.62
CA GLY A 311 17.36 10.92 27.87
C GLY A 311 16.02 11.65 27.85
N GLY A 312 15.48 11.96 26.66
CA GLY A 312 14.23 12.71 26.52
C GLY A 312 12.96 11.89 26.75
N CYS A 313 13.04 10.56 26.83
CA CYS A 313 11.95 9.71 27.28
C CYS A 313 12.03 9.52 28.80
N VAL A 314 11.06 10.11 29.49
CA VAL A 314 10.95 10.16 30.95
C VAL A 314 9.89 9.16 31.39
N ASP A 315 10.16 8.48 32.50
CA ASP A 315 9.26 7.52 33.11
C ASP A 315 7.94 8.19 33.50
N THR A 316 6.82 7.59 33.08
CA THR A 316 5.48 8.10 33.38
C THR A 316 5.06 7.55 34.73
N ASP A 317 4.66 8.42 35.66
CA ASP A 317 4.22 7.97 36.98
C ASP A 317 2.91 7.17 36.86
N SER A 318 3.05 5.85 36.94
CA SER A 318 1.92 4.91 36.87
C SER A 318 1.01 4.97 38.11
N CYS A 319 1.37 5.75 39.13
CA CYS A 319 0.56 6.05 40.30
C CYS A 319 -0.24 7.36 40.16
N GLU A 320 0.00 8.16 39.12
CA GLU A 320 -0.73 9.41 38.86
C GLU A 320 -2.07 9.07 38.14
N GLY A 321 -3.05 8.59 38.91
CA GLY A 321 -4.35 8.13 38.39
C GLY A 321 -5.10 7.20 39.33
N ASN A 322 -6.11 6.49 38.82
CA ASN A 322 -6.91 5.55 39.62
C ASN A 322 -6.14 4.23 39.82
N HIS A 323 -5.45 4.08 40.96
CA HIS A 323 -4.66 2.89 41.29
C HIS A 323 -5.44 1.91 42.20
N ASN A 324 -5.34 0.61 41.92
CA ASN A 324 -6.00 -0.44 42.71
C ASN A 324 -5.16 -0.90 43.93
N CYS A 325 -4.58 0.04 44.69
CA CYS A 325 -3.97 -0.29 45.97
C CYS A 325 -5.03 -0.18 47.08
N GLY A 326 -5.23 -1.26 47.84
CA GLY A 326 -6.14 -1.25 49.01
C GLY A 326 -5.62 -0.36 50.15
N GLU A 327 -6.48 -0.05 51.13
CA GLU A 327 -6.24 0.95 52.19
C GLU A 327 -4.94 0.77 53.02
N ASP A 328 -4.37 -0.44 53.05
CA ASP A 328 -3.16 -0.78 53.81
C ASP A 328 -1.84 -0.73 53.01
N ALA A 329 -1.86 -0.24 51.76
CA ALA A 329 -0.70 -0.17 50.89
C ALA A 329 -0.65 1.14 50.09
N HIS A 330 0.56 1.70 49.91
CA HIS A 330 0.77 2.85 49.02
C HIS A 330 1.33 2.40 47.67
N CYS A 331 0.93 3.10 46.61
CA CYS A 331 1.47 2.89 45.27
C CYS A 331 2.92 3.40 45.20
N VAL A 332 3.80 2.60 44.62
CA VAL A 332 5.18 2.99 44.31
C VAL A 332 5.38 2.82 42.81
N ASN A 333 5.72 3.92 42.13
CA ASN A 333 6.05 3.91 40.72
C ASN A 333 7.34 3.10 40.48
N MET A 334 7.33 2.23 39.49
CA MET A 334 8.49 1.45 39.05
C MET A 334 8.79 1.80 37.58
N PRO A 335 10.05 1.67 37.12
CA PRO A 335 10.39 2.00 35.74
C PRO A 335 9.51 1.27 34.71
N GLY A 336 8.98 2.01 33.74
CA GLY A 336 8.06 1.51 32.71
C GLY A 336 6.60 1.47 33.20
N PRO A 337 5.75 0.59 32.65
CA PRO A 337 4.30 0.61 32.93
C PRO A 337 3.92 -0.07 34.25
N MET A 338 4.89 -0.30 35.14
CA MET A 338 4.69 -1.12 36.34
C MET A 338 4.51 -0.22 37.55
N SER A 339 3.50 -0.52 38.36
CA SER A 339 3.38 0.02 39.72
C SER A 339 3.30 -1.12 40.73
N MET A 340 3.81 -0.88 41.93
CA MET A 340 3.78 -1.86 43.01
C MET A 340 3.10 -1.25 44.24
N CYS A 341 2.12 -1.94 44.80
CA CYS A 341 1.55 -1.57 46.10
C CYS A 341 2.45 -2.10 47.21
N ARG A 342 3.10 -1.21 47.97
CA ARG A 342 3.89 -1.60 49.15
C ARG A 342 3.03 -1.53 50.41
N PRO A 343 2.99 -2.60 51.22
CA PRO A 343 2.39 -2.53 52.54
C PRO A 343 3.18 -1.58 53.44
N ASN A 344 2.49 -0.89 54.34
CA ASN A 344 3.13 0.01 55.29
C ASN A 344 4.15 -0.75 56.17
N PRO A 345 5.36 -0.21 56.39
CA PRO A 345 6.47 -0.97 56.94
C PRO A 345 6.22 -1.43 58.39
N LYS A 346 6.39 -2.74 58.65
CA LYS A 346 6.59 -3.29 60.00
C LYS A 346 8.06 -3.69 60.18
N ILE A 347 8.71 -3.06 61.15
CA ILE A 347 10.15 -3.17 61.42
C ILE A 347 10.48 -4.54 62.05
N THR A 348 11.40 -5.32 61.44
CA THR A 348 12.12 -6.41 62.13
C THR A 348 13.59 -6.52 61.66
N LYS A 349 14.49 -6.84 62.60
CA LYS A 349 15.97 -6.74 62.49
C LYS A 349 16.62 -8.02 61.91
N PRO A 350 17.78 -7.94 61.21
CA PRO A 350 18.42 -9.11 60.58
C PRO A 350 19.55 -9.75 61.43
N THR A 351 19.88 -11.01 61.14
CA THR A 351 21.03 -11.79 61.68
C THR A 351 21.87 -12.45 60.55
N LYS A 352 23.14 -12.77 60.85
CA LYS A 352 24.32 -12.96 59.92
C LYS A 352 24.46 -14.38 59.29
N PRO A 353 25.23 -14.58 58.18
CA PRO A 353 25.45 -15.91 57.55
C PRO A 353 26.93 -16.42 57.58
N PRO A 354 27.18 -17.72 57.29
CA PRO A 354 28.51 -18.26 56.96
C PRO A 354 28.64 -18.89 55.54
N VAL A 355 29.89 -19.06 55.07
CA VAL A 355 30.33 -18.97 53.65
C VAL A 355 30.69 -20.33 52.97
N LEU A 356 30.17 -21.49 53.39
CA LEU A 356 30.65 -22.79 52.86
C LEU A 356 29.74 -23.54 51.85
N GLN A 357 28.75 -22.88 51.22
CA GLN A 357 27.79 -23.53 50.30
C GLN A 357 28.04 -23.36 48.79
N GLY A 358 29.03 -22.56 48.37
CA GLY A 358 29.13 -22.06 46.99
C GLY A 358 29.40 -23.09 45.87
N ILE A 359 30.14 -24.16 46.13
CA ILE A 359 30.60 -25.09 45.07
C ILE A 359 29.50 -26.07 44.64
N LEU A 360 28.69 -26.56 45.59
CA LEU A 360 27.52 -27.41 45.30
C LEU A 360 26.39 -26.62 44.61
N ILE A 361 26.25 -25.34 44.95
CA ILE A 361 25.29 -24.43 44.30
C ILE A 361 25.69 -24.18 42.84
N GLY A 362 26.99 -24.06 42.54
CA GLY A 362 27.48 -23.85 41.17
C GLY A 362 27.14 -24.98 40.20
N LEU A 363 27.40 -26.24 40.60
CA LEU A 363 27.09 -27.41 39.76
C LEU A 363 25.59 -27.67 39.62
N SER A 364 24.82 -27.48 40.71
CA SER A 364 23.36 -27.58 40.68
C SER A 364 22.75 -26.47 39.81
N GLY A 365 23.29 -25.26 39.88
CA GLY A 365 22.92 -24.14 39.02
C GLY A 365 23.12 -24.46 37.55
N LEU A 366 24.27 -25.03 37.17
CA LEU A 366 24.55 -25.40 35.77
C LEU A 366 23.52 -26.41 35.22
N VAL A 367 23.21 -27.47 35.96
CA VAL A 367 22.20 -28.47 35.57
C VAL A 367 20.81 -27.83 35.47
N PHE A 368 20.47 -26.93 36.38
CA PHE A 368 19.22 -26.17 36.35
C PHE A 368 19.11 -25.27 35.12
N PHE A 369 20.17 -24.54 34.75
CA PHE A 369 20.18 -23.71 33.54
C PHE A 369 20.07 -24.53 32.25
N VAL A 370 20.72 -25.69 32.17
CA VAL A 370 20.57 -26.63 31.04
C VAL A 370 19.13 -27.16 30.98
N GLY A 371 18.53 -27.50 32.12
CA GLY A 371 17.13 -27.90 32.22
C GLY A 371 16.16 -26.81 31.75
N LEU A 372 16.36 -25.56 32.20
CA LEU A 372 15.60 -24.40 31.77
C LEU A 372 15.75 -24.13 30.27
N PHE A 373 16.94 -24.30 29.70
CA PHE A 373 17.18 -24.13 28.26
C PHE A 373 16.41 -25.18 27.43
N TRP A 374 16.45 -26.46 27.84
CA TRP A 374 15.67 -27.51 27.19
C TRP A 374 14.16 -27.30 27.34
N LEU A 375 13.70 -26.91 28.53
CA LEU A 375 12.31 -26.54 28.79
C LEU A 375 11.89 -25.36 27.90
N PHE A 376 12.71 -24.32 27.79
CA PHE A 376 12.49 -23.18 26.90
C PHE A 376 12.41 -23.62 25.44
N LYS A 377 13.31 -24.50 24.97
CA LYS A 377 13.23 -25.06 23.61
C LYS A 377 11.96 -25.86 23.37
N LEU A 378 11.51 -26.66 24.35
CA LEU A 378 10.26 -27.42 24.27
C LEU A 378 9.04 -26.50 24.25
N ILE A 379 8.99 -25.48 25.11
CA ILE A 379 7.95 -24.46 25.14
C ILE A 379 7.93 -23.70 23.80
N LYS A 380 9.09 -23.26 23.29
CA LYS A 380 9.22 -22.58 21.99
C LYS A 380 8.75 -23.46 20.84
N LYS A 381 9.12 -24.74 20.82
CA LYS A 381 8.66 -25.72 19.82
C LYS A 381 7.14 -25.90 19.88
N ARG A 382 6.57 -26.06 21.08
CA ARG A 382 5.12 -26.23 21.28
C ARG A 382 4.33 -24.98 20.90
N ARG A 383 4.84 -23.79 21.25
CA ARG A 383 4.27 -22.49 20.82
C ARG A 383 4.27 -22.35 19.30
N ASN A 384 5.36 -22.71 18.62
CA ASN A 384 5.44 -22.66 17.16
C ASN A 384 4.44 -23.60 16.48
N ILE A 385 4.31 -24.84 16.98
CA ILE A 385 3.32 -25.81 16.46
C ILE A 385 1.89 -25.27 16.68
N ASN A 386 1.59 -24.72 17.85
CA ASN A 386 0.27 -24.15 18.12
C ASN A 386 -0.01 -22.92 17.26
N ARG A 387 0.99 -22.04 17.02
CA ARG A 387 0.86 -20.87 16.14
C ARG A 387 0.60 -21.29 14.69
N SER A 388 1.38 -22.24 14.17
CA SER A 388 1.18 -22.82 12.83
C SER A 388 -0.21 -23.46 12.68
N LYS A 389 -0.69 -24.22 13.67
CA LYS A 389 -2.07 -24.76 13.68
C LYS A 389 -3.14 -23.67 13.71
N LYS A 390 -2.90 -22.57 14.45
CA LYS A 390 -3.81 -21.42 14.49
C LYS A 390 -3.91 -20.76 13.11
N PHE A 391 -2.78 -20.55 12.44
CA PHE A 391 -2.75 -20.01 11.09
C PHE A 391 -3.39 -20.95 10.07
N PHE A 392 -3.10 -22.25 10.13
CA PHE A 392 -3.73 -23.24 9.26
C PHE A 392 -5.26 -23.20 9.35
N LYS A 393 -5.81 -23.03 10.57
CA LYS A 393 -7.26 -22.87 10.77
C LYS A 393 -7.78 -21.53 10.27
N ARG A 394 -7.09 -20.43 10.58
CA ARG A 394 -7.47 -19.06 10.15
C ARG A 394 -7.48 -18.92 8.62
N ASN A 395 -6.48 -19.47 7.95
CA ASN A 395 -6.27 -19.35 6.50
C ASN A 395 -7.09 -20.37 5.70
N GLY A 396 -8.24 -20.83 6.23
CA GLY A 396 -9.15 -21.73 5.52
C GLY A 396 -8.65 -23.17 5.31
N GLY A 397 -7.61 -23.62 6.01
CA GLY A 397 -7.03 -24.96 5.78
C GLY A 397 -7.97 -26.12 6.10
N LEU A 398 -9.01 -25.90 6.92
CA LEU A 398 -10.09 -26.88 7.13
C LEU A 398 -11.02 -26.98 5.92
N LEU A 399 -11.43 -25.84 5.36
CA LEU A 399 -12.25 -25.78 4.14
C LEU A 399 -11.51 -26.40 2.97
N LEU A 400 -10.22 -26.09 2.82
CA LEU A 400 -9.37 -26.66 1.78
C LEU A 400 -9.26 -28.19 1.90
N LYS A 401 -9.07 -28.70 3.12
CA LYS A 401 -9.05 -30.15 3.37
C LYS A 401 -10.38 -30.81 3.03
N GLN A 402 -11.50 -30.17 3.35
CA GLN A 402 -12.82 -30.68 3.02
C GLN A 402 -13.04 -30.75 1.51
N GLN A 403 -12.67 -29.69 0.77
CA GLN A 403 -12.73 -29.66 -0.70
C GLN A 403 -11.82 -30.70 -1.37
N LEU A 404 -10.64 -30.96 -0.78
CA LEU A 404 -9.74 -32.03 -1.21
C LEU A 404 -10.33 -33.43 -1.00
N THR A 405 -11.14 -33.63 0.05
CA THR A 405 -11.76 -34.94 0.34
C THR A 405 -13.08 -35.18 -0.39
N THR A 406 -13.76 -34.14 -0.88
CA THR A 406 -15.08 -34.27 -1.54
C THR A 406 -15.02 -34.38 -3.05
N LYS A 407 -13.91 -34.00 -3.70
CA LYS A 407 -13.71 -34.19 -5.14
C LYS A 407 -12.78 -35.37 -5.42
N ASP A 408 -13.27 -36.59 -5.23
CA ASP A 408 -12.70 -37.78 -5.84
C ASP A 408 -12.99 -37.74 -7.35
N GLY A 409 -12.01 -37.25 -8.12
CA GLY A 409 -12.00 -37.30 -9.58
C GLY A 409 -11.74 -35.96 -10.25
N ASN A 410 -10.48 -35.77 -10.69
CA ASN A 410 -10.07 -34.86 -11.76
C ASN A 410 -9.76 -33.38 -11.44
N VAL A 411 -9.63 -32.99 -10.16
CA VAL A 411 -9.04 -31.68 -9.81
C VAL A 411 -7.61 -31.89 -9.33
N GLU A 412 -6.64 -31.47 -10.13
CA GLU A 412 -5.20 -31.48 -9.85
C GLU A 412 -4.81 -30.47 -8.74
N MET A 413 -5.58 -30.38 -7.67
CA MET A 413 -5.26 -29.48 -6.56
C MET A 413 -4.13 -30.10 -5.73
N SER A 414 -2.96 -29.50 -5.90
CA SER A 414 -1.66 -30.10 -5.69
C SER A 414 -1.07 -29.63 -4.35
N LYS A 415 -0.59 -30.59 -3.56
CA LYS A 415 0.32 -30.48 -2.40
C LYS A 415 0.19 -29.26 -1.46
N ILE A 416 -0.20 -29.52 -0.21
CA ILE A 416 -0.02 -28.56 0.90
C ILE A 416 1.45 -28.60 1.34
N PHE A 417 2.16 -27.48 1.18
CA PHE A 417 3.56 -27.33 1.55
C PHE A 417 3.71 -26.87 3.01
N SER A 418 4.75 -27.37 3.67
CA SER A 418 5.10 -26.87 5.01
C SER A 418 5.89 -25.56 4.92
N SER A 419 5.75 -24.69 5.93
CA SER A 419 6.51 -23.44 5.99
C SER A 419 8.03 -23.70 5.97
N LYS A 420 8.46 -24.81 6.58
CA LYS A 420 9.88 -25.23 6.61
C LYS A 420 10.39 -25.64 5.22
N GLU A 421 9.57 -26.33 4.43
CA GLU A 421 9.90 -26.75 3.07
C GLU A 421 10.10 -25.52 2.17
N LEU A 422 9.16 -24.58 2.18
CA LEU A 422 9.26 -23.37 1.35
C LEU A 422 10.42 -22.48 1.79
N ARG A 423 10.66 -22.32 3.11
CA ARG A 423 11.84 -21.60 3.60
C ARG A 423 13.14 -22.22 3.15
N LYS A 424 13.23 -23.55 3.07
CA LYS A 424 14.43 -24.21 2.56
C LYS A 424 14.56 -24.00 1.05
N ALA A 425 13.45 -24.11 0.32
CA ALA A 425 13.42 -23.97 -1.13
C ALA A 425 13.81 -22.57 -1.62
N THR A 426 13.42 -21.52 -0.88
CA THR A 426 13.67 -20.11 -1.22
C THR A 426 14.87 -19.51 -0.50
N ASP A 427 15.71 -20.33 0.14
CA ASP A 427 16.84 -19.88 0.97
C ASP A 427 16.44 -18.77 1.97
N ASN A 428 15.46 -19.09 2.81
CA ASN A 428 14.84 -18.18 3.78
C ASN A 428 14.19 -16.94 3.15
N PHE A 429 13.65 -17.04 1.94
CA PHE A 429 13.13 -15.91 1.16
C PHE A 429 14.21 -14.85 0.90
N SER A 430 15.39 -15.31 0.45
CA SER A 430 16.51 -14.43 0.09
C SER A 430 16.11 -13.45 -1.01
N ILE A 431 16.60 -12.21 -0.90
CA ILE A 431 16.43 -11.16 -1.90
C ILE A 431 17.02 -11.57 -3.26
N ASP A 432 18.10 -12.37 -3.26
CA ASP A 432 18.77 -12.85 -4.48
C ASP A 432 17.93 -13.85 -5.28
N ARG A 433 16.83 -14.34 -4.69
CA ARG A 433 15.88 -15.25 -5.33
C ARG A 433 14.62 -14.55 -5.79
N VAL A 434 14.51 -13.22 -5.70
CA VAL A 434 13.32 -12.49 -6.12
C VAL A 434 13.20 -12.50 -7.65
N LEU A 435 12.06 -12.97 -8.14
CA LEU A 435 11.67 -12.93 -9.56
C LEU A 435 10.91 -11.65 -9.90
N GLY A 436 10.15 -11.13 -8.94
CA GLY A 436 9.37 -9.91 -9.08
C GLY A 436 8.73 -9.48 -7.76
N GLN A 437 8.47 -8.17 -7.65
CA GLN A 437 7.84 -7.56 -6.48
C GLN A 437 6.78 -6.56 -6.95
N GLY A 438 5.55 -6.68 -6.43
CA GLY A 438 4.42 -5.84 -6.83
C GLY A 438 3.47 -5.51 -5.66
N GLY A 439 2.28 -5.02 -5.99
CA GLY A 439 1.23 -4.69 -5.03
C GLY A 439 0.68 -5.91 -4.27
N GLN A 440 0.63 -7.07 -4.93
CA GLN A 440 0.10 -8.30 -4.35
C GLN A 440 1.12 -9.10 -3.54
N GLY A 441 2.42 -8.79 -3.62
CA GLY A 441 3.44 -9.56 -2.90
C GLY A 441 4.81 -9.55 -3.53
N THR A 442 5.64 -10.51 -3.10
CA THR A 442 6.96 -10.80 -3.66
C THR A 442 7.00 -12.25 -4.12
N VAL A 443 7.52 -12.49 -5.32
CA VAL A 443 7.65 -13.83 -5.91
C VAL A 443 9.10 -14.26 -5.87
N TYR A 444 9.37 -15.45 -5.33
CA TYR A 444 10.71 -16.00 -5.16
C TYR A 444 10.91 -17.26 -6.00
N LYS A 445 12.11 -17.45 -6.56
CA LYS A 445 12.55 -18.69 -7.18
C LYS A 445 12.91 -19.72 -6.12
N GLY A 446 12.12 -20.77 -6.02
CA GLY A 446 12.33 -21.90 -5.11
C GLY A 446 12.88 -23.12 -5.82
N MET A 447 13.67 -23.93 -5.11
CA MET A 447 14.02 -25.30 -5.52
C MET A 447 13.52 -26.28 -4.46
N LEU A 448 12.55 -27.11 -4.82
CA LEU A 448 12.00 -28.13 -3.93
C LEU A 448 13.00 -29.28 -3.73
N VAL A 449 12.73 -30.13 -2.73
CA VAL A 449 13.62 -31.24 -2.36
C VAL A 449 13.76 -32.31 -3.44
N ASP A 450 12.78 -32.40 -4.33
CA ASP A 450 12.77 -33.29 -5.51
C ASP A 450 13.53 -32.69 -6.71
N GLY A 451 14.11 -31.49 -6.56
CA GLY A 451 14.82 -30.78 -7.61
C GLY A 451 13.94 -29.91 -8.51
N SER A 452 12.61 -29.93 -8.34
CA SER A 452 11.71 -29.09 -9.12
C SER A 452 11.87 -27.60 -8.78
N ILE A 453 11.89 -26.76 -9.82
CA ILE A 453 11.98 -25.31 -9.68
C ILE A 453 10.56 -24.74 -9.66
N VAL A 454 10.27 -23.90 -8.68
CA VAL A 454 8.93 -23.33 -8.45
C VAL A 454 9.00 -21.82 -8.24
N ALA A 455 7.88 -21.14 -8.50
CA ALA A 455 7.69 -19.74 -8.16
C ALA A 455 6.85 -19.63 -6.89
N VAL A 456 7.38 -19.00 -5.84
CA VAL A 456 6.76 -18.91 -4.51
C VAL A 456 6.30 -17.47 -4.28
N LYS A 457 4.99 -17.21 -4.37
CA LYS A 457 4.38 -15.89 -4.13
C LYS A 457 4.03 -15.74 -2.66
N ARG A 458 4.60 -14.71 -2.02
CA ARG A 458 4.34 -14.35 -0.62
C ARG A 458 3.75 -12.93 -0.56
N SER A 459 2.55 -12.81 0.00
CA SER A 459 1.85 -11.52 0.14
C SER A 459 2.49 -10.62 1.22
N LYS A 460 2.40 -9.30 1.07
CA LYS A 460 3.11 -8.32 1.93
C LYS A 460 2.47 -8.11 3.31
N VAL A 461 1.13 -8.01 3.40
CA VAL A 461 0.33 -7.89 4.64
C VAL A 461 -1.08 -8.40 4.34
N VAL A 462 -1.73 -9.08 5.28
CA VAL A 462 -3.13 -9.55 5.12
C VAL A 462 -4.03 -8.66 5.96
N ASP A 463 -4.79 -7.79 5.27
CA ASP A 463 -6.08 -7.30 5.76
C ASP A 463 -7.15 -8.36 5.43
N GLU A 464 -8.34 -8.29 6.01
CA GLU A 464 -9.42 -9.27 5.76
C GLU A 464 -9.76 -9.36 4.26
N ASP A 465 -9.81 -8.23 3.55
CA ASP A 465 -10.04 -8.16 2.10
C ASP A 465 -8.99 -8.94 1.28
N LYS A 466 -7.73 -8.94 1.73
CA LYS A 466 -6.62 -9.65 1.06
C LYS A 466 -6.64 -11.15 1.33
N MET A 467 -7.33 -11.60 2.38
CA MET A 467 -7.56 -13.03 2.62
C MET A 467 -8.57 -13.60 1.63
N GLU A 468 -9.61 -12.82 1.27
CA GLU A 468 -10.59 -13.23 0.26
C GLU A 468 -9.96 -13.39 -1.12
N GLU A 469 -9.09 -12.45 -1.54
CA GLU A 469 -8.32 -12.58 -2.79
C GLU A 469 -7.52 -13.88 -2.84
N PHE A 470 -6.88 -14.25 -1.73
CA PHE A 470 -6.12 -15.49 -1.63
C PHE A 470 -6.99 -16.75 -1.76
N ILE A 471 -8.12 -16.80 -1.04
CA ILE A 471 -9.04 -17.94 -1.11
C ILE A 471 -9.61 -18.05 -2.52
N ASN A 472 -10.00 -16.93 -3.11
CA ASN A 472 -10.49 -16.87 -4.48
C ASN A 472 -9.44 -17.38 -5.47
N GLU A 473 -8.19 -16.95 -5.36
CA GLU A 473 -7.10 -17.40 -6.24
C GLU A 473 -6.90 -18.92 -6.17
N ILE A 474 -6.94 -19.53 -4.97
CA ILE A 474 -6.89 -21.00 -4.82
C ILE A 474 -8.09 -21.67 -5.47
N VAL A 475 -9.31 -21.21 -5.16
CA VAL A 475 -10.54 -21.85 -5.62
C VAL A 475 -10.66 -21.75 -7.14
N LEU A 476 -10.32 -20.61 -7.74
CA LEU A 476 -10.35 -20.39 -9.19
C LEU A 476 -9.27 -21.20 -9.90
N LEU A 477 -8.01 -21.10 -9.46
CA LEU A 477 -6.91 -21.80 -10.12
C LEU A 477 -6.99 -23.31 -9.95
N SER A 478 -7.64 -23.81 -8.89
CA SER A 478 -7.93 -25.24 -8.77
C SER A 478 -8.86 -25.74 -9.90
N GLN A 479 -9.72 -24.88 -10.43
CA GLN A 479 -10.72 -25.24 -11.45
C GLN A 479 -10.23 -24.98 -12.88
N ILE A 480 -9.09 -24.29 -13.03
CA ILE A 480 -8.52 -23.93 -14.33
C ILE A 480 -7.43 -24.93 -14.70
N ASN A 481 -7.56 -25.55 -15.87
CA ASN A 481 -6.50 -26.35 -16.47
C ASN A 481 -6.36 -26.00 -17.96
N HIS A 482 -5.42 -25.09 -18.26
CA HIS A 482 -5.19 -24.61 -19.62
C HIS A 482 -3.69 -24.41 -19.88
N ARG A 483 -3.23 -24.76 -21.09
CA ARG A 483 -1.79 -24.72 -21.44
C ARG A 483 -1.17 -23.31 -21.41
N ASN A 484 -2.00 -22.28 -21.63
CA ASN A 484 -1.61 -20.86 -21.64
C ASN A 484 -2.04 -20.13 -20.36
N ILE A 485 -2.24 -20.85 -19.26
CA ILE A 485 -2.48 -20.28 -17.94
C ILE A 485 -1.46 -20.90 -16.98
N VAL A 486 -0.87 -20.08 -16.10
CA VAL A 486 0.11 -20.55 -15.12
C VAL A 486 -0.54 -21.48 -14.11
N LYS A 487 0.02 -22.68 -13.95
CA LYS A 487 -0.48 -23.70 -13.04
C LYS A 487 -0.11 -23.42 -11.59
N LEU A 488 -1.12 -23.43 -10.71
CA LEU A 488 -0.92 -23.49 -9.27
C LEU A 488 -0.52 -24.91 -8.86
N LEU A 489 0.65 -25.05 -8.24
CA LEU A 489 1.21 -26.32 -7.74
C LEU A 489 0.88 -26.59 -6.27
N GLY A 490 0.42 -25.57 -5.54
CA GLY A 490 -0.06 -25.72 -4.17
C GLY A 490 0.07 -24.47 -3.34
N CYS A 491 -0.06 -24.64 -2.03
CA CYS A 491 -0.06 -23.53 -1.08
C CYS A 491 0.56 -23.93 0.28
N CYS A 492 0.93 -22.92 1.07
CA CYS A 492 1.27 -23.07 2.48
C CYS A 492 0.37 -22.17 3.32
N LEU A 493 -0.32 -22.78 4.28
CA LEU A 493 -1.27 -22.12 5.19
C LEU A 493 -0.76 -22.01 6.62
N GLU A 494 0.47 -22.50 6.89
CA GLU A 494 1.07 -22.54 8.23
C GLU A 494 1.71 -21.21 8.66
N THR A 495 1.65 -20.21 7.79
CA THR A 495 2.25 -18.88 7.94
C THR A 495 1.21 -17.81 8.23
N GLU A 496 1.66 -16.69 8.76
CA GLU A 496 0.79 -15.56 9.11
C GLU A 496 0.06 -14.99 7.90
N VAL A 497 0.78 -14.88 6.78
CA VAL A 497 0.22 -14.62 5.46
C VAL A 497 0.33 -15.90 4.63
N PRO A 498 -0.72 -16.33 3.92
CA PRO A 498 -0.63 -17.51 3.09
C PRO A 498 0.40 -17.36 1.96
N ILE A 499 0.93 -18.49 1.47
CA ILE A 499 1.95 -18.54 0.42
C ILE A 499 1.45 -19.45 -0.70
N LEU A 500 1.54 -18.98 -1.94
CA LEU A 500 1.17 -19.74 -3.14
C LEU A 500 2.42 -20.23 -3.87
N VAL A 501 2.33 -21.43 -4.43
CA VAL A 501 3.42 -22.09 -5.17
C VAL A 501 2.92 -22.39 -6.58
N TYR A 502 3.59 -21.82 -7.57
CA TYR A 502 3.28 -21.97 -8.99
C TYR A 502 4.42 -22.70 -9.71
N GLU A 503 4.13 -23.17 -10.92
CA GLU A 503 5.19 -23.56 -11.84
C GLU A 503 6.12 -22.38 -12.12
N TYR A 504 7.42 -22.65 -12.24
CA TYR A 504 8.39 -21.62 -12.59
C TYR A 504 8.41 -21.40 -14.10
N ILE A 505 8.30 -20.13 -14.50
CA ILE A 505 8.34 -19.71 -15.90
C ILE A 505 9.65 -18.95 -16.16
N PRO A 506 10.58 -19.49 -16.97
CA PRO A 506 11.97 -19.03 -16.98
C PRO A 506 12.24 -17.72 -17.72
N ASN A 507 11.51 -17.42 -18.81
CA ASN A 507 11.78 -16.23 -19.63
C ASN A 507 11.06 -14.97 -19.12
N GLY A 508 10.54 -15.00 -17.89
CA GLY A 508 9.96 -13.84 -17.23
C GLY A 508 8.68 -13.33 -17.89
N ASP A 509 8.41 -12.04 -17.70
CA ASP A 509 7.23 -11.35 -18.19
C ASP A 509 7.41 -10.74 -19.59
N LEU A 510 6.33 -10.69 -20.36
CA LEU A 510 6.29 -10.18 -21.74
C LEU A 510 6.67 -8.69 -21.82
N PHE A 511 6.35 -7.90 -20.78
CA PHE A 511 6.67 -6.48 -20.73
C PHE A 511 8.17 -6.23 -20.86
N LYS A 512 8.99 -6.88 -20.04
CA LYS A 512 10.46 -6.79 -20.16
C LYS A 512 10.94 -7.24 -21.53
N ARG A 513 10.41 -8.35 -22.04
CA ARG A 513 10.85 -8.91 -23.33
C ARG A 513 10.53 -8.04 -24.53
N LEU A 514 9.48 -7.25 -24.44
CA LEU A 514 9.03 -6.34 -25.49
C LEU A 514 9.79 -5.00 -25.46
N HIS A 515 10.11 -4.50 -24.27
CA HIS A 515 10.61 -3.12 -24.08
C HIS A 515 12.08 -2.98 -23.68
N ASP A 516 12.76 -4.01 -23.16
CA ASP A 516 14.19 -3.91 -22.84
C ASP A 516 15.05 -4.19 -24.09
N GLU A 517 15.86 -3.21 -24.47
CA GLU A 517 16.78 -3.27 -25.63
C GLU A 517 18.03 -4.13 -25.36
N SER A 518 18.26 -4.54 -24.11
CA SER A 518 19.48 -5.25 -23.68
C SER A 518 19.43 -6.76 -23.88
N ASP A 519 18.32 -7.31 -24.37
CA ASP A 519 18.10 -8.75 -24.47
C ASP A 519 18.19 -9.20 -25.94
N ASP A 520 19.17 -10.07 -26.25
CA ASP A 520 19.59 -10.51 -27.60
C ASP A 520 18.48 -11.14 -28.47
N TYR A 521 17.36 -11.56 -27.87
CA TYR A 521 16.24 -12.12 -28.60
C TYR A 521 15.39 -11.01 -29.28
N THR A 522 15.29 -11.03 -30.60
CA THR A 522 14.43 -10.11 -31.35
C THR A 522 13.05 -10.73 -31.52
N MET A 523 12.02 -10.10 -30.95
CA MET A 523 10.65 -10.62 -31.03
C MET A 523 10.01 -10.29 -32.38
N THR A 524 10.11 -11.23 -33.32
CA THR A 524 9.54 -11.15 -34.68
C THR A 524 8.01 -11.06 -34.66
N TRP A 525 7.42 -10.64 -35.78
CA TRP A 525 5.97 -10.57 -35.92
C TRP A 525 5.27 -11.91 -35.64
N GLU A 526 5.80 -13.04 -36.14
CA GLU A 526 5.14 -14.34 -35.93
C GLU A 526 5.09 -14.72 -34.46
N VAL A 527 6.13 -14.36 -33.70
CA VAL A 527 6.16 -14.58 -32.25
C VAL A 527 5.10 -13.72 -31.56
N ARG A 528 4.96 -12.44 -31.93
CA ARG A 528 3.95 -11.54 -31.35
C ARG A 528 2.53 -12.00 -31.67
N LEU A 529 2.26 -12.36 -32.92
CA LEU A 529 0.96 -12.88 -33.35
C LEU A 529 0.63 -14.20 -32.63
N ARG A 530 1.59 -15.11 -32.49
CA ARG A 530 1.42 -16.36 -31.71
C ARG A 530 1.06 -16.07 -30.25
N ILE A 531 1.78 -15.16 -29.60
CA ILE A 531 1.52 -14.73 -28.23
C ILE A 531 0.09 -14.19 -28.10
N ALA A 532 -0.33 -13.31 -29.01
CA ALA A 532 -1.70 -12.77 -29.03
C ALA A 532 -2.76 -13.87 -29.12
N ILE A 533 -2.57 -14.85 -30.01
CA ILE A 533 -3.46 -16.01 -30.18
C ILE A 533 -3.52 -16.86 -28.89
N GLU A 534 -2.36 -17.14 -28.28
CA GLU A 534 -2.27 -17.93 -27.05
C GLU A 534 -2.99 -17.27 -25.86
N ILE A 535 -2.87 -15.94 -25.73
CA ILE A 535 -3.58 -15.16 -24.71
C ILE A 535 -5.08 -15.12 -25.02
N ALA A 536 -5.47 -14.89 -26.28
CA ALA A 536 -6.87 -14.87 -26.67
C ALA A 536 -7.56 -16.22 -26.42
N GLY A 537 -6.86 -17.33 -26.67
CA GLY A 537 -7.32 -18.68 -26.33
C GLY A 537 -7.49 -18.89 -24.83
N ALA A 538 -6.53 -18.42 -24.01
CA ALA A 538 -6.64 -18.47 -22.55
C ALA A 538 -7.85 -17.68 -22.03
N LEU A 539 -8.07 -16.46 -22.52
CA LEU A 539 -9.20 -15.62 -22.15
C LEU A 539 -10.54 -16.21 -22.61
N THR A 540 -10.59 -16.78 -23.82
CA THR A 540 -11.77 -17.50 -24.32
C THR A 540 -12.14 -18.67 -23.42
N TYR A 541 -11.13 -19.44 -22.98
CA TYR A 541 -11.34 -20.53 -22.03
C TYR A 541 -11.96 -20.01 -20.72
N MET A 542 -11.40 -18.96 -20.13
CA MET A 542 -11.89 -18.39 -18.87
C MET A 542 -13.31 -17.81 -18.98
N HIS A 543 -13.63 -17.12 -20.07
CA HIS A 543 -14.92 -16.45 -20.24
C HIS A 543 -16.05 -17.40 -20.64
N SER A 544 -15.76 -18.49 -21.36
CA SER A 544 -16.80 -19.27 -22.03
C SER A 544 -16.70 -20.79 -21.88
N ALA A 545 -15.53 -21.36 -21.56
CA ALA A 545 -15.34 -22.81 -21.49
C ALA A 545 -15.14 -23.35 -20.07
N ALA A 546 -14.78 -22.49 -19.12
CA ALA A 546 -14.73 -22.83 -17.70
C ALA A 546 -16.15 -23.10 -17.15
N SER A 547 -16.23 -23.88 -16.06
CA SER A 547 -17.52 -24.26 -15.45
C SER A 547 -18.36 -23.05 -14.99
N PHE A 548 -17.69 -21.96 -14.61
CA PHE A 548 -18.28 -20.65 -14.37
C PHE A 548 -17.43 -19.63 -15.12
N PRO A 549 -18.03 -18.57 -15.71
CA PRO A 549 -17.26 -17.50 -16.31
C PRO A 549 -16.31 -16.86 -15.30
N ILE A 550 -15.02 -16.76 -15.65
CA ILE A 550 -13.97 -16.18 -14.82
C ILE A 550 -13.47 -14.91 -15.50
N PHE A 551 -13.61 -13.76 -14.83
CA PHE A 551 -13.07 -12.49 -15.32
C PHE A 551 -11.74 -12.24 -14.64
N HIS A 552 -10.70 -11.95 -15.43
CA HIS A 552 -9.34 -11.86 -14.91
C HIS A 552 -9.10 -10.55 -14.17
N ARG A 553 -9.55 -9.40 -14.72
CA ARG A 553 -9.48 -8.06 -14.11
C ARG A 553 -8.10 -7.38 -14.03
N ASP A 554 -7.04 -8.02 -14.53
CA ASP A 554 -5.70 -7.42 -14.55
C ASP A 554 -4.85 -7.97 -15.71
N ILE A 555 -5.43 -7.97 -16.91
CA ILE A 555 -4.73 -8.36 -18.14
C ILE A 555 -3.76 -7.25 -18.55
N LYS A 556 -2.47 -7.58 -18.58
CA LYS A 556 -1.35 -6.70 -18.95
C LYS A 556 -0.11 -7.52 -19.28
N THR A 557 0.85 -6.94 -19.99
CA THR A 557 2.09 -7.63 -20.39
C THR A 557 2.97 -8.05 -19.22
N THR A 558 2.89 -7.41 -18.04
CA THR A 558 3.61 -7.87 -16.83
C THR A 558 3.02 -9.14 -16.21
N ASN A 559 1.76 -9.46 -16.53
CA ASN A 559 1.05 -10.65 -16.03
C ASN A 559 1.01 -11.77 -17.08
N ILE A 560 1.65 -11.56 -18.24
CA ILE A 560 1.82 -12.58 -19.29
C ILE A 560 3.27 -13.05 -19.22
N LEU A 561 3.48 -14.30 -18.84
CA LEU A 561 4.80 -14.90 -18.71
C LEU A 561 5.15 -15.75 -19.94
N LEU A 562 6.44 -15.92 -20.20
CA LEU A 562 6.96 -16.68 -21.36
C LEU A 562 7.66 -17.96 -20.90
N ASP A 563 7.17 -19.11 -21.35
CA ASP A 563 7.81 -20.41 -21.06
C ASP A 563 9.12 -20.61 -21.82
N GLU A 564 9.79 -21.75 -21.61
CA GLU A 564 11.06 -22.12 -22.26
C GLU A 564 11.03 -22.01 -23.79
N LYS A 565 9.85 -22.15 -24.40
CA LYS A 565 9.64 -22.09 -25.86
C LYS A 565 9.04 -20.75 -26.30
N TYR A 566 9.07 -19.73 -25.43
CA TYR A 566 8.45 -18.42 -25.65
C TYR A 566 6.96 -18.53 -26.00
N ARG A 567 6.25 -19.46 -25.32
CA ARG A 567 4.79 -19.51 -25.35
C ARG A 567 4.23 -18.72 -24.17
N ALA A 568 3.16 -18.00 -24.43
CA ALA A 568 2.51 -17.13 -23.45
C ALA A 568 1.70 -17.93 -22.43
N LYS A 569 1.82 -17.54 -21.16
CA LYS A 569 0.99 -18.01 -20.05
C LYS A 569 0.47 -16.83 -19.25
N VAL A 570 -0.85 -16.75 -19.11
CA VAL A 570 -1.51 -15.75 -18.26
C VAL A 570 -1.33 -16.12 -16.78
N SER A 571 -1.00 -15.14 -15.96
CA SER A 571 -0.69 -15.29 -14.54
C SER A 571 -1.40 -14.21 -13.70
N ASP A 572 -1.34 -14.37 -12.38
CA ASP A 572 -1.80 -13.40 -11.38
C ASP A 572 -3.32 -13.23 -11.26
N PHE A 573 -3.96 -14.19 -10.59
CA PHE A 573 -5.43 -14.30 -10.50
C PHE A 573 -6.03 -13.69 -9.22
N GLY A 574 -5.25 -12.91 -8.45
CA GLY A 574 -5.69 -12.35 -7.17
C GLY A 574 -6.91 -11.42 -7.27
N THR A 575 -7.01 -10.66 -8.36
CA THR A 575 -8.15 -9.76 -8.63
C THR A 575 -9.30 -10.46 -9.36
N SER A 576 -9.08 -11.69 -9.85
CA SER A 576 -10.05 -12.43 -10.65
C SER A 576 -11.28 -12.83 -9.85
N ARG A 577 -12.42 -12.94 -10.54
CA ARG A 577 -13.71 -13.30 -9.92
C ARG A 577 -14.50 -14.22 -10.85
N SER A 578 -15.14 -15.23 -10.27
CA SER A 578 -16.16 -16.03 -10.96
C SER A 578 -17.52 -15.39 -10.82
N VAL A 579 -18.33 -15.47 -11.87
CA VAL A 579 -19.69 -14.94 -11.90
C VAL A 579 -20.69 -16.09 -12.00
N THR A 580 -21.84 -15.99 -11.32
CA THR A 580 -22.92 -16.97 -11.49
C THR A 580 -23.53 -16.83 -12.90
N LEU A 581 -24.10 -17.91 -13.45
CA LEU A 581 -24.61 -17.93 -14.84
C LEU A 581 -25.65 -16.83 -15.13
N ASP A 582 -26.37 -16.37 -14.09
CA ASP A 582 -27.45 -15.37 -14.21
C ASP A 582 -26.94 -13.91 -14.14
N GLN A 583 -25.66 -13.69 -13.84
CA GLN A 583 -25.08 -12.35 -13.71
C GLN A 583 -24.23 -12.01 -14.94
N THR A 584 -24.54 -10.89 -15.59
CA THR A 584 -23.83 -10.41 -16.79
C THR A 584 -22.65 -9.48 -16.47
N HIS A 585 -22.62 -8.92 -15.26
CA HIS A 585 -21.64 -7.95 -14.79
C HIS A 585 -21.35 -8.11 -13.30
N LEU A 586 -20.20 -7.60 -12.86
CA LEU A 586 -19.79 -7.50 -11.46
C LEU A 586 -19.78 -6.03 -11.04
N THR A 587 -20.60 -5.67 -10.04
CA THR A 587 -20.57 -4.35 -9.41
C THR A 587 -19.58 -4.40 -8.25
N THR A 588 -18.43 -3.75 -8.39
CA THR A 588 -17.34 -3.81 -7.40
C THR A 588 -16.51 -2.52 -7.43
N LEU A 589 -15.76 -2.25 -6.36
CA LEU A 589 -14.81 -1.14 -6.32
C LEU A 589 -13.88 -1.19 -7.56
N VAL A 590 -13.64 -0.02 -8.15
CA VAL A 590 -12.78 0.11 -9.32
C VAL A 590 -11.36 -0.33 -8.96
N ALA A 591 -10.90 -1.42 -9.59
CA ALA A 591 -9.58 -2.00 -9.38
C ALA A 591 -9.03 -2.51 -10.72
N GLY A 592 -7.72 -2.29 -10.94
CA GLY A 592 -7.01 -2.68 -12.17
C GLY A 592 -5.77 -1.82 -12.38
N THR A 593 -5.03 -2.08 -13.45
CA THR A 593 -3.81 -1.32 -13.78
C THR A 593 -4.10 -0.15 -14.72
N PHE A 594 -3.67 1.05 -14.34
CA PHE A 594 -3.80 2.25 -15.17
C PHE A 594 -3.10 2.07 -16.52
N GLY A 595 -3.72 2.54 -17.60
CA GLY A 595 -3.28 2.31 -18.98
C GLY A 595 -3.92 1.08 -19.66
N TYR A 596 -4.36 0.07 -18.89
CA TYR A 596 -5.07 -1.12 -19.40
C TYR A 596 -6.56 -1.14 -19.04
N MET A 597 -6.99 -0.21 -18.19
CA MET A 597 -8.31 -0.20 -17.60
C MET A 597 -9.39 0.21 -18.59
N ASP A 598 -10.48 -0.55 -18.62
CA ASP A 598 -11.66 -0.24 -19.41
C ASP A 598 -12.31 1.09 -18.95
N PRO A 599 -12.44 2.10 -19.83
CA PRO A 599 -13.05 3.38 -19.47
C PRO A 599 -14.53 3.27 -19.12
N GLU A 600 -15.27 2.30 -19.68
CA GLU A 600 -16.67 2.08 -19.33
C GLU A 600 -16.80 1.50 -17.93
N TYR A 601 -15.96 0.53 -17.57
CA TYR A 601 -15.87 0.01 -16.20
C TYR A 601 -15.47 1.11 -15.21
N PHE A 602 -14.48 1.94 -15.56
CA PHE A 602 -14.03 3.04 -14.70
C PHE A 602 -15.16 4.01 -14.36
N LEU A 603 -16.02 4.34 -15.33
CA LEU A 603 -17.15 5.26 -15.14
C LEU A 603 -18.36 4.60 -14.47
N SER A 604 -18.69 3.37 -14.84
CA SER A 604 -19.91 2.69 -14.39
C SER A 604 -19.75 1.87 -13.11
N SER A 605 -18.51 1.53 -12.74
CA SER A 605 -18.18 0.50 -11.72
C SER A 605 -18.73 -0.90 -12.03
N GLN A 606 -19.15 -1.16 -13.28
CA GLN A 606 -19.64 -2.46 -13.73
C GLN A 606 -18.57 -3.17 -14.56
N TYR A 607 -17.97 -4.22 -14.00
CA TYR A 607 -16.98 -5.03 -14.71
C TYR A 607 -17.67 -6.13 -15.51
N THR A 608 -17.27 -6.32 -16.77
CA THR A 608 -17.81 -7.39 -17.62
C THR A 608 -16.69 -8.16 -18.32
N HIS A 609 -17.02 -9.27 -18.97
CA HIS A 609 -16.09 -9.96 -19.88
C HIS A 609 -15.53 -9.02 -20.98
N LYS A 610 -16.27 -7.96 -21.36
CA LYS A 610 -15.82 -6.95 -22.33
C LYS A 610 -14.77 -5.99 -21.76
N SER A 611 -14.63 -5.91 -20.44
CA SER A 611 -13.56 -5.13 -19.80
C SER A 611 -12.21 -5.83 -19.96
N ASP A 612 -12.16 -7.17 -19.82
CA ASP A 612 -10.97 -7.96 -20.16
C ASP A 612 -10.62 -7.85 -21.66
N VAL A 613 -11.63 -7.77 -22.55
CA VAL A 613 -11.42 -7.54 -24.00
C VAL A 613 -10.71 -6.20 -24.25
N TYR A 614 -11.10 -5.14 -23.53
CA TYR A 614 -10.44 -3.84 -23.67
C TYR A 614 -8.97 -3.91 -23.24
N SER A 615 -8.69 -4.50 -22.08
CA SER A 615 -7.32 -4.68 -21.59
C SER A 615 -6.47 -5.52 -22.56
N PHE A 616 -7.06 -6.56 -23.16
CA PHE A 616 -6.40 -7.33 -24.22
C PHE A 616 -6.15 -6.49 -25.48
N GLY A 617 -7.08 -5.60 -25.85
CA GLY A 617 -6.88 -4.62 -26.92
C GLY A 617 -5.65 -3.74 -26.69
N VAL A 618 -5.40 -3.32 -25.45
CA VAL A 618 -4.18 -2.57 -25.10
C VAL A 618 -2.93 -3.44 -25.29
N VAL A 619 -2.97 -4.71 -24.87
CA VAL A 619 -1.87 -5.67 -25.10
C VAL A 619 -1.59 -5.87 -26.59
N LEU A 620 -2.62 -5.93 -27.44
CA LEU A 620 -2.44 -5.99 -28.90
C LEU A 620 -1.72 -4.75 -29.44
N VAL A 621 -2.12 -3.57 -28.99
CA VAL A 621 -1.47 -2.31 -29.40
C VAL A 621 -0.01 -2.30 -28.96
N GLU A 622 0.27 -2.68 -27.72
CA GLU A 622 1.64 -2.79 -27.18
C GLU A 622 2.48 -3.76 -28.03
N LEU A 623 1.94 -4.92 -28.41
CA LEU A 623 2.59 -5.87 -29.31
C LEU A 623 2.83 -5.29 -30.71
N ILE A 624 1.98 -4.39 -31.23
CA ILE A 624 2.17 -3.77 -32.55
C ILE A 624 3.22 -2.65 -32.49
N THR A 625 3.14 -1.77 -31.49
CA THR A 625 3.96 -0.55 -31.45
C THR A 625 5.28 -0.76 -30.72
N GLY A 626 5.37 -1.77 -29.85
CA GLY A 626 6.52 -1.96 -28.95
C GLY A 626 6.66 -0.83 -27.92
N GLU A 627 5.68 0.07 -27.84
CA GLU A 627 5.68 1.21 -26.93
C GLU A 627 5.01 0.86 -25.60
N LYS A 628 5.47 1.50 -24.52
CA LYS A 628 4.87 1.31 -23.20
C LYS A 628 3.44 1.90 -23.17
N PRO A 629 2.49 1.27 -22.46
CA PRO A 629 1.12 1.77 -22.29
C PRO A 629 1.06 3.21 -21.76
N LEU A 630 2.01 3.55 -20.88
CA LEU A 630 2.26 4.89 -20.36
C LEU A 630 3.71 5.26 -20.70
N SER A 631 3.90 6.34 -21.45
CA SER A 631 5.22 6.85 -21.81
C SER A 631 5.29 8.35 -21.53
N ARG A 632 6.37 8.79 -20.86
CA ARG A 632 6.65 10.21 -20.55
C ARG A 632 7.18 11.00 -21.76
N VAL A 633 7.51 10.32 -22.86
CA VAL A 633 8.22 10.91 -24.02
C VAL A 633 7.27 11.39 -25.12
N ARG A 634 5.97 11.04 -25.08
CA ARG A 634 5.02 11.52 -26.09
C ARG A 634 4.83 13.04 -25.93
N SER A 635 5.15 13.79 -26.98
CA SER A 635 5.31 15.26 -27.00
C SER A 635 4.02 16.06 -26.82
N GLU A 636 2.87 15.39 -26.73
CA GLU A 636 1.58 15.99 -26.40
C GLU A 636 1.04 15.33 -25.12
N GLU A 637 1.06 16.09 -24.02
CA GLU A 637 0.24 15.95 -22.81
C GLU A 637 -0.35 14.55 -22.53
N GLY A 638 0.35 13.71 -21.78
CA GLY A 638 -0.26 12.66 -20.95
C GLY A 638 -1.12 11.58 -21.65
N ARG A 639 -1.14 11.48 -22.98
CA ARG A 639 -2.04 10.53 -23.68
C ARG A 639 -1.59 9.08 -23.50
N GLY A 640 -2.49 8.24 -22.99
CA GLY A 640 -2.31 6.79 -22.91
C GLY A 640 -2.17 6.15 -24.29
N LEU A 641 -1.45 5.03 -24.38
CA LEU A 641 -1.14 4.34 -25.65
C LEU A 641 -2.40 4.00 -26.46
N ALA A 642 -3.47 3.57 -25.79
CA ALA A 642 -4.73 3.24 -26.45
C ALA A 642 -5.33 4.45 -27.19
N THR A 643 -5.33 5.63 -26.56
CA THR A 643 -5.84 6.87 -27.16
C THR A 643 -4.98 7.28 -28.35
N HIS A 644 -3.66 7.28 -28.20
CA HIS A 644 -2.72 7.61 -29.28
C HIS A 644 -2.89 6.68 -30.49
N PHE A 645 -3.02 5.38 -30.25
CA PHE A 645 -3.27 4.39 -31.31
C PHE A 645 -4.62 4.62 -32.00
N LEU A 646 -5.69 4.89 -31.26
CA LEU A 646 -7.02 5.15 -31.83
C LEU A 646 -7.03 6.41 -32.71
N GLU A 647 -6.29 7.46 -32.32
CA GLU A 647 -6.09 8.67 -33.14
C GLU A 647 -5.31 8.35 -34.41
N ALA A 648 -4.19 7.62 -34.32
CA ALA A 648 -3.43 7.19 -35.49
C ALA A 648 -4.26 6.31 -36.43
N MET A 649 -5.13 5.44 -35.90
CA MET A 649 -6.10 4.67 -36.68
C MET A 649 -7.13 5.55 -37.39
N LYS A 650 -7.57 6.65 -36.76
CA LYS A 650 -8.53 7.61 -37.36
C LYS A 650 -7.87 8.45 -38.46
N GLU A 651 -6.62 8.83 -38.26
CA GLU A 651 -5.83 9.65 -39.19
C GLU A 651 -5.15 8.84 -40.30
N ASN A 652 -5.36 7.51 -40.34
CA ASN A 652 -4.66 6.58 -41.24
C ASN A 652 -3.12 6.64 -41.13
N ARG A 653 -2.59 6.97 -39.94
CA ARG A 653 -1.14 7.07 -39.64
C ARG A 653 -0.59 5.91 -38.81
N VAL A 654 -1.31 4.79 -38.77
CA VAL A 654 -0.94 3.60 -37.97
C VAL A 654 0.44 3.06 -38.33
N ILE A 655 0.79 3.14 -39.62
CA ILE A 655 2.08 2.66 -40.14
C ILE A 655 3.26 3.39 -39.50
N ASP A 656 3.06 4.63 -39.04
CA ASP A 656 4.09 5.46 -38.41
C ASP A 656 4.41 5.00 -36.99
N ILE A 657 3.46 4.36 -36.32
CA ILE A 657 3.58 3.91 -34.92
C ILE A 657 3.85 2.41 -34.79
N ILE A 658 3.88 1.66 -35.90
CA ILE A 658 4.28 0.25 -35.90
C ILE A 658 5.76 0.14 -35.52
N ASP A 659 6.05 -0.81 -34.64
CA ASP A 659 7.42 -1.11 -34.22
C ASP A 659 8.29 -1.46 -35.43
N ILE A 660 9.42 -0.77 -35.56
CA ILE A 660 10.37 -0.95 -36.66
C ILE A 660 10.83 -2.41 -36.80
N ARG A 661 10.85 -3.18 -35.70
CA ARG A 661 11.25 -4.60 -35.67
C ARG A 661 10.26 -5.53 -36.38
N ILE A 662 9.03 -5.08 -36.64
CA ILE A 662 7.97 -5.87 -37.32
C ILE A 662 7.45 -5.19 -38.58
N LYS A 663 8.07 -4.07 -39.00
CA LYS A 663 7.68 -3.28 -40.18
C LYS A 663 8.24 -3.88 -41.48
N ASP A 664 8.03 -5.18 -41.67
CA ASP A 664 8.34 -5.92 -42.90
C ASP A 664 7.13 -5.82 -43.86
N GLU A 665 7.36 -5.42 -45.10
CA GLU A 665 6.32 -5.24 -46.13
C GLU A 665 5.51 -6.52 -46.37
N SER A 666 6.15 -7.69 -46.28
CA SER A 666 5.49 -9.00 -46.50
C SER A 666 4.41 -9.32 -45.44
N LYS A 667 4.47 -8.69 -44.27
CA LYS A 667 3.57 -8.99 -43.14
C LYS A 667 2.69 -7.82 -42.74
N LEU A 668 2.85 -6.68 -43.41
CA LEU A 668 2.14 -5.46 -43.08
C LEU A 668 0.63 -5.64 -43.14
N GLU A 669 0.12 -6.44 -44.07
CA GLU A 669 -1.31 -6.75 -44.15
C GLU A 669 -1.84 -7.46 -42.90
N GLN A 670 -1.10 -8.45 -42.39
CA GLN A 670 -1.44 -9.13 -41.14
C GLN A 670 -1.38 -8.17 -39.95
N VAL A 671 -0.33 -7.33 -39.87
CA VAL A 671 -0.18 -6.32 -38.81
C VAL A 671 -1.36 -5.35 -38.83
N MET A 672 -1.76 -4.87 -40.01
CA MET A 672 -2.89 -3.98 -40.18
C MET A 672 -4.23 -4.65 -39.86
N ALA A 673 -4.40 -5.94 -40.16
CA ALA A 673 -5.57 -6.70 -39.77
C ALA A 673 -5.68 -6.83 -38.24
N VAL A 674 -4.57 -7.12 -37.55
CA VAL A 674 -4.54 -7.14 -36.06
C VAL A 674 -4.77 -5.74 -35.49
N ALA A 675 -4.25 -4.67 -36.12
CA ALA A 675 -4.50 -3.30 -35.70
C ALA A 675 -6.00 -2.93 -35.80
N LYS A 676 -6.67 -3.33 -36.88
CA LYS A 676 -8.13 -3.16 -37.02
C LYS A 676 -8.90 -3.93 -35.94
N LEU A 677 -8.47 -5.15 -35.60
CA LEU A 677 -9.06 -5.93 -34.51
C LEU A 677 -8.83 -5.28 -33.14
N ALA A 678 -7.63 -4.77 -32.86
CA ALA A 678 -7.30 -4.03 -31.65
C ALA A 678 -8.20 -2.79 -31.50
N ARG A 679 -8.42 -2.02 -32.58
CA ARG A 679 -9.37 -0.91 -32.60
C ARG A 679 -10.79 -1.33 -32.21
N LYS A 680 -11.28 -2.48 -32.69
CA LYS A 680 -12.59 -3.02 -32.30
C LYS A 680 -12.64 -3.39 -30.81
N CYS A 681 -11.56 -3.98 -30.27
CA CYS A 681 -11.44 -4.32 -28.85
C CYS A 681 -11.42 -3.07 -27.94
N LEU A 682 -10.83 -1.97 -28.42
CA LEU A 682 -10.68 -0.71 -27.69
C LEU A 682 -11.89 0.23 -27.81
N ASN A 683 -13.04 -0.25 -28.32
CA ASN A 683 -14.24 0.59 -28.44
C ASN A 683 -14.68 1.13 -27.05
N ARG A 684 -15.07 2.41 -26.99
CA ARG A 684 -15.53 3.03 -25.74
C ARG A 684 -16.78 2.38 -25.17
N LYS A 685 -17.68 1.87 -26.02
CA LYS A 685 -18.90 1.14 -25.63
C LYS A 685 -18.61 -0.36 -25.68
N GLY A 686 -18.65 -1.04 -24.54
CA GLY A 686 -18.36 -2.47 -24.38
C GLY A 686 -19.29 -3.39 -25.17
N LYS A 687 -20.54 -2.96 -25.41
CA LYS A 687 -21.47 -3.67 -26.29
C LYS A 687 -20.95 -3.80 -27.73
N ASN A 688 -20.16 -2.84 -28.21
CA ASN A 688 -19.60 -2.80 -29.56
C ASN A 688 -18.24 -3.54 -29.66
N ARG A 689 -17.68 -3.98 -28.54
CA ARG A 689 -16.46 -4.81 -28.54
C ARG A 689 -16.83 -6.24 -28.95
N PRO A 690 -15.97 -6.97 -29.66
CA PRO A 690 -16.16 -8.41 -29.86
C PRO A 690 -16.07 -9.17 -28.53
N ASN A 691 -16.56 -10.40 -28.47
CA ASN A 691 -16.23 -11.31 -27.38
C ASN A 691 -14.86 -11.99 -27.62
N MET A 692 -14.23 -12.55 -26.58
CA MET A 692 -12.89 -13.13 -26.72
C MET A 692 -12.83 -14.32 -27.69
N LYS A 693 -13.94 -15.05 -27.88
CA LYS A 693 -14.03 -16.14 -28.86
C LYS A 693 -13.95 -15.62 -30.29
N GLU A 694 -14.66 -14.53 -30.61
CA GLU A 694 -14.57 -13.83 -31.90
C GLU A 694 -13.16 -13.30 -32.14
N VAL A 695 -12.56 -12.66 -31.12
CA VAL A 695 -11.18 -12.17 -31.18
C VAL A 695 -10.20 -13.31 -31.47
N SER A 696 -10.32 -14.42 -30.75
CA SER A 696 -9.49 -15.61 -30.93
C SER A 696 -9.63 -16.19 -32.35
N ASN A 697 -10.86 -16.30 -32.86
CA ASN A 697 -11.11 -16.80 -34.20
C ASN A 697 -10.54 -15.88 -35.28
N GLU A 698 -10.66 -14.56 -35.12
CA GLU A 698 -10.13 -13.61 -36.10
C GLU A 698 -8.59 -13.60 -36.11
N LEU A 699 -7.94 -13.69 -34.95
CA LEU A 699 -6.48 -13.82 -34.89
C LEU A 699 -5.98 -15.10 -35.56
N GLU A 700 -6.69 -16.21 -35.37
CA GLU A 700 -6.41 -17.49 -36.05
C GLU A 700 -6.62 -17.39 -37.57
N ARG A 701 -7.65 -16.66 -38.01
CA ARG A 701 -7.91 -16.37 -39.42
C ARG A 701 -6.78 -15.55 -40.04
N ILE A 702 -6.34 -14.49 -39.36
CA ILE A 702 -5.22 -13.63 -39.80
C ILE A 702 -3.91 -14.42 -39.90
N ARG A 703 -3.67 -15.37 -38.99
CA ARG A 703 -2.50 -16.26 -39.08
C ARG A 703 -2.56 -17.19 -40.28
N SER A 704 -3.76 -17.62 -40.67
CA SER A 704 -3.98 -18.65 -41.69
C SER A 704 -4.23 -18.08 -43.09
N SER A 705 -4.44 -16.76 -43.23
CA SER A 705 -4.62 -16.13 -44.54
C SER A 705 -3.32 -16.24 -45.34
N PRO A 706 -3.35 -16.85 -46.55
CA PRO A 706 -2.26 -16.70 -47.51
C PRO A 706 -2.05 -15.22 -47.82
N GLU A 707 -0.82 -14.82 -48.17
CA GLU A 707 -0.41 -13.46 -48.57
C GLU A 707 -1.10 -12.95 -49.86
N ASP A 708 -2.28 -13.47 -50.22
CA ASP A 708 -2.97 -13.14 -51.46
C ASP A 708 -4.48 -13.44 -51.32
N LEU A 709 -5.23 -12.55 -50.67
CA LEU A 709 -6.69 -12.51 -50.81
C LEU A 709 -7.18 -11.07 -50.94
N ASP A 710 -7.26 -10.72 -52.22
CA ASP A 710 -7.91 -9.58 -52.83
C ASP A 710 -9.20 -9.13 -52.13
N VAL A 711 -9.30 -7.81 -52.08
CA VAL A 711 -10.40 -6.94 -51.66
C VAL A 711 -11.79 -7.60 -51.67
N ARG A 712 -12.36 -7.77 -50.47
CA ARG A 712 -13.81 -7.61 -50.27
C ARG A 712 -14.05 -6.47 -49.29
N THR A 713 -14.22 -5.29 -49.87
CA THR A 713 -14.85 -4.15 -49.22
C THR A 713 -16.31 -4.51 -48.94
N GLU A 714 -16.58 -5.06 -47.77
CA GLU A 714 -17.93 -4.96 -47.20
C GLU A 714 -18.01 -3.61 -46.50
N ASN A 715 -18.68 -2.68 -47.18
CA ASN A 715 -19.17 -1.44 -46.61
C ASN A 715 -20.17 -1.82 -45.52
N GLU A 716 -19.79 -1.67 -44.25
CA GLU A 716 -20.74 -1.53 -43.16
C GLU A 716 -20.81 -0.05 -42.82
N ASP A 717 -22.03 0.47 -42.91
CA ASP A 717 -22.40 1.87 -42.92
C ASP A 717 -21.88 2.65 -41.69
N GLU A 718 -21.39 3.84 -41.98
CA GLU A 718 -21.14 4.89 -41.00
C GLU A 718 -22.48 5.40 -40.45
N GLU A 719 -22.88 4.98 -39.24
CA GLU A 719 -23.80 5.79 -38.44
C GLU A 719 -23.00 6.95 -37.82
N GLU A 720 -23.04 8.09 -38.51
CA GLU A 720 -22.65 9.40 -37.98
C GLU A 720 -23.55 9.79 -36.79
N ASP A 721 -22.92 10.11 -35.67
CA ASP A 721 -23.52 10.92 -34.61
C ASP A 721 -23.84 12.33 -35.18
N GLN A 722 -25.09 12.58 -35.58
CA GLN A 722 -25.59 13.95 -35.79
C GLN A 722 -26.35 14.47 -34.57
N PRO A 723 -26.10 15.72 -34.13
CA PRO A 723 -26.90 16.36 -33.08
C PRO A 723 -28.28 16.76 -33.61
N MET A 724 -29.35 16.35 -32.90
CA MET A 724 -30.72 16.79 -33.17
C MET A 724 -30.84 18.31 -33.05
N ALA A 725 -31.06 18.98 -34.18
CA ALA A 725 -31.62 20.31 -34.24
C ALA A 725 -33.12 20.25 -33.90
N ILE A 726 -33.53 20.96 -32.84
CA ILE A 726 -34.94 21.15 -32.48
C ILE A 726 -35.57 22.10 -33.49
N ASN A 727 -36.53 21.59 -34.24
CA ASN A 727 -37.30 22.33 -35.22
C ASN A 727 -38.35 23.18 -34.50
N ASN A 728 -38.21 24.50 -34.57
CA ASN A 728 -39.25 25.47 -34.19
C ASN A 728 -40.37 25.42 -35.23
N LYS A 729 -41.62 25.13 -34.82
CA LYS A 729 -42.84 25.73 -35.44
C LYS A 729 -44.14 25.41 -34.68
N ARG A 730 -44.72 26.51 -34.18
CA ARG A 730 -46.11 26.82 -33.80
C ARG A 730 -46.74 26.11 -32.61
#